data_AF-A0A662WN92-F1
#
_entry.id   AF-A0A662WN92-F1
#
_cell.length_a   1.000
_cell.length_b   1.000
_cell.length_c   1.000
_cell.angle_alpha   90.00
_cell.angle_beta   90.00
_cell.angle_gamma   90.00
#
_symmetry.space_group_name_H-M   'P 1'
#
loop_
_entity.id
_entity.type
_entity.pdbx_description
1 polymer ?
#
loop_
_entity_poly.entity_id
_entity_poly.type
_entity_poly.pdbx_seq_one_letter_code
_entity_poly.pdbx_strand_id
1 'polypeptide(L)'
;MSFEESMTAFYVGFAEQQLDQVCQSLSGMRLAIQRDSAGDAEAAAVRDELLRACELKAAGLRDAALSQLQSACAGGDVDVDAALAAFARCALLGAAQDAVPRFGACLTRIFETQARASLDRVRASKRGAKVNEHGYIDRAFYVEALSELLTGATDIMNAVADVTADPEVLRPVLGPIHASCASITLEIVHMYAGDARMTAWERRANAQAQRGSTEDVEADESLQMMDLFLDELAFIIRVLVSYTAFLTTVCDGLETQDESGGFQIKVQEFSGVYLVLERFYVFQSVHKAAAIAEPQELQDGVFVSSIVEDVSFVLNKAFFRASQWCSQYLPAILALPSRPCVIPLSSIDASTSNGKDGMGSSRLDDDPEAEQIEVSFSDMLLQAVDEDLEQSLQEEARLIMTINSAFMSGEFVRTLEDKIASFSSTSFPTDVPILECLPTPIHDMSEAFRSIVANEVQEVLSRTLRKRLPQVIQRQMAEQFQYVLTASQYDVFGSQGSPLQRLLEQEVMKNRELRRYERALCNAPFEDLIEAVVQDLTSWLESALLASRKPCNDLGALQLEREVTDMLARVSTLVPQKSLRAAFTRLFQIVLILNLLQPTHVLDYLASVREELSMETIETLLRMRVDFKPESVARAMDQMIKADAKAKTLRERGVSS
;
A
#
# COMPACT_ATOMS: atom_id res chain seq x y z
N MET A 1 -10.88 26.26 49.01
CA MET A 1 -11.76 26.82 50.05
C MET A 1 -12.81 25.79 50.38
N SER A 2 -13.16 25.64 51.65
CA SER A 2 -14.34 24.87 52.06
C SER A 2 -15.63 25.58 51.63
N PHE A 3 -16.76 24.88 51.65
CA PHE A 3 -18.07 25.48 51.35
C PHE A 3 -18.37 26.66 52.28
N GLU A 4 -18.05 26.54 53.58
CA GLU A 4 -18.29 27.56 54.60
C GLU A 4 -17.39 28.80 54.43
N GLU A 5 -16.13 28.62 54.03
CA GLU A 5 -15.22 29.71 53.67
C GLU A 5 -15.74 30.50 52.46
N SER A 6 -16.21 29.77 51.44
CA SER A 6 -16.76 30.37 50.22
C SER A 6 -18.06 31.12 50.50
N MET A 7 -18.93 30.59 51.38
CA MET A 7 -20.15 31.26 51.82
C MET A 7 -19.86 32.53 52.64
N THR A 8 -18.83 32.49 53.50
CA THR A 8 -18.42 33.67 54.28
C THR A 8 -17.88 34.76 53.35
N ALA A 9 -17.02 34.39 52.41
CA ALA A 9 -16.49 35.30 51.39
C ALA A 9 -17.60 35.89 50.50
N PHE A 10 -18.64 35.11 50.20
CA PHE A 10 -19.83 35.57 49.47
C PHE A 10 -20.52 36.73 50.19
N TYR A 11 -20.81 36.59 51.49
CA TYR A 11 -21.52 37.64 52.24
C TYR A 11 -20.70 38.91 52.42
N VAL A 12 -19.38 38.79 52.57
CA VAL A 12 -18.46 39.94 52.61
C VAL A 12 -18.45 40.65 51.26
N GLY A 13 -18.23 39.92 50.17
CA GLY A 13 -18.23 40.48 48.82
C GLY A 13 -19.57 41.09 48.43
N PHE A 14 -20.68 40.49 48.84
CA PHE A 14 -22.02 41.01 48.58
C PHE A 14 -22.30 42.32 49.34
N ALA A 15 -21.88 42.42 50.60
CA ALA A 15 -22.02 43.64 51.40
C ALA A 15 -21.19 44.81 50.82
N GLU A 16 -20.01 44.50 50.29
CA GLU A 16 -19.12 45.47 49.65
C GLU A 16 -19.43 45.73 48.17
N GLN A 17 -20.46 45.07 47.62
CA GLN A 17 -20.82 45.11 46.19
C GLN A 17 -19.67 44.72 45.25
N GLN A 18 -18.74 43.89 45.72
CA GLN A 18 -17.60 43.39 44.94
C GLN A 18 -18.02 42.21 44.06
N LEU A 19 -18.35 42.50 42.81
CA LEU A 19 -18.91 41.53 41.88
C LEU A 19 -17.99 40.32 41.63
N ASP A 20 -16.68 40.55 41.53
CA ASP A 20 -15.67 39.49 41.36
C ASP A 20 -15.62 38.53 42.55
N GLN A 21 -15.61 39.07 43.76
CA GLN A 21 -15.58 38.27 44.98
C GLN A 21 -16.86 37.45 45.13
N VAL A 22 -18.01 38.02 44.78
CA VAL A 22 -19.31 37.33 44.76
C VAL A 22 -19.31 36.17 43.76
N CYS A 23 -18.89 36.41 42.52
CA CYS A 23 -18.84 35.39 41.47
C CYS A 23 -17.86 34.26 41.80
N GLN A 24 -16.65 34.58 42.29
CA GLN A 24 -15.66 33.58 42.72
C GLN A 24 -16.17 32.71 43.87
N SER A 25 -16.88 33.33 44.82
CA SER A 25 -17.46 32.63 45.96
C SER A 25 -18.59 31.68 45.56
N LEU A 26 -19.47 32.09 44.63
CA LEU A 26 -20.51 31.23 44.06
C LEU A 26 -19.91 30.01 43.32
N SER A 27 -18.91 30.24 42.47
CA SER A 27 -18.21 29.15 41.78
C SER A 27 -17.50 28.20 42.75
N GLY A 28 -16.88 28.74 43.81
CA GLY A 28 -16.26 27.95 44.88
C GLY A 28 -17.25 27.07 45.63
N MET A 29 -18.46 27.59 45.93
CA MET A 29 -19.54 26.82 46.56
C MET A 29 -20.05 25.68 45.65
N ARG A 30 -20.25 25.95 44.34
CA ARG A 30 -20.66 24.93 43.36
C ARG A 30 -19.63 23.80 43.23
N LEU A 31 -18.34 24.12 43.17
CA LEU A 31 -17.27 23.13 43.11
C LEU A 31 -17.14 22.31 44.40
N ALA A 32 -17.36 22.94 45.56
CA ALA A 32 -17.33 22.24 46.85
C ALA A 32 -18.47 21.20 46.95
N ILE A 33 -19.68 21.56 46.50
CA ILE A 33 -20.83 20.64 46.44
C ILE A 33 -20.55 19.45 45.51
N GLN A 34 -19.98 19.69 44.32
CA GLN A 34 -19.66 18.62 43.37
C GLN A 34 -18.62 17.62 43.91
N ARG A 35 -17.63 18.10 44.69
CA ARG A 35 -16.58 17.27 45.29
C ARG A 35 -17.07 16.41 46.46
N ASP A 36 -18.10 16.84 47.17
CA ASP A 36 -18.64 16.18 48.37
C ASP A 36 -19.80 15.20 48.08
N SER A 37 -20.01 14.81 46.81
CA SER A 37 -21.11 13.95 46.34
C SER A 37 -21.17 12.52 46.93
N ALA A 38 -20.21 12.15 47.78
CA ALA A 38 -20.17 10.86 48.51
C ALA A 38 -20.51 10.96 50.02
N GLY A 39 -20.87 12.15 50.52
CA GLY A 39 -21.18 12.42 51.93
C GLY A 39 -22.65 12.26 52.33
N ASP A 40 -22.96 12.60 53.59
CA ASP A 40 -24.29 12.58 54.20
C ASP A 40 -25.34 13.39 53.39
N ALA A 41 -26.40 12.71 52.95
CA ALA A 41 -27.42 13.26 52.06
C ALA A 41 -28.17 14.46 52.66
N GLU A 42 -28.34 14.51 53.98
CA GLU A 42 -28.99 15.64 54.66
C GLU A 42 -28.09 16.88 54.64
N ALA A 43 -26.78 16.72 54.83
CA ALA A 43 -25.83 17.81 54.78
C ALA A 43 -25.66 18.38 53.36
N ALA A 44 -25.72 17.52 52.33
CA ALA A 44 -25.74 17.95 50.93
C ALA A 44 -26.97 18.79 50.61
N ALA A 45 -28.16 18.35 51.03
CA ALA A 45 -29.41 19.08 50.80
C ALA A 45 -29.42 20.48 51.47
N VAL A 46 -28.82 20.61 52.66
CA VAL A 46 -28.67 21.91 53.33
C VAL A 46 -27.72 22.83 52.56
N ARG A 47 -26.59 22.32 52.07
CA ARG A 47 -25.64 23.12 51.27
C ARG A 47 -26.25 23.56 49.94
N ASP A 48 -27.04 22.72 49.29
CA ASP A 48 -27.76 23.06 48.07
C ASP A 48 -28.78 24.19 48.31
N GLU A 49 -29.56 24.13 49.39
CA GLU A 49 -30.51 25.20 49.70
C GLU A 49 -29.81 26.50 50.09
N LEU A 50 -28.66 26.41 50.79
CA LEU A 50 -27.82 27.58 51.11
C LEU A 50 -27.21 28.22 49.86
N LEU A 51 -26.73 27.40 48.91
CA LEU A 51 -26.26 27.88 47.60
C LEU A 51 -27.41 28.58 46.86
N ARG A 52 -28.59 27.95 46.78
CA ARG A 52 -29.77 28.53 46.13
C ARG A 52 -30.19 29.87 46.75
N ALA A 53 -30.12 30.00 48.07
CA ALA A 53 -30.38 31.26 48.76
C ALA A 53 -29.33 32.34 48.45
N CYS A 54 -28.06 31.97 48.31
CA CYS A 54 -27.00 32.88 47.88
C CYS A 54 -27.18 33.31 46.42
N GLU A 55 -27.54 32.40 45.52
CA GLU A 55 -27.83 32.71 44.11
C GLU A 55 -29.02 33.67 43.97
N LEU A 56 -30.09 33.45 44.73
CA LEU A 56 -31.24 34.38 44.78
C LEU A 56 -30.84 35.78 45.28
N LYS A 57 -29.94 35.89 46.26
CA LYS A 57 -29.42 37.19 46.72
C LYS A 57 -28.51 37.83 45.66
N ALA A 58 -27.65 37.05 45.04
CA ALA A 58 -26.73 37.50 44.00
C ALA A 58 -27.46 38.04 42.76
N ALA A 59 -28.68 37.57 42.51
CA ALA A 59 -29.54 38.11 41.45
C ALA A 59 -29.81 39.61 41.59
N GLY A 60 -29.68 40.20 42.79
CA GLY A 60 -29.75 41.65 43.01
C GLY A 60 -28.60 42.44 42.39
N LEU A 61 -27.52 41.79 41.95
CA LEU A 61 -26.34 42.41 41.30
C LEU A 61 -26.36 42.27 39.77
N ARG A 62 -27.45 41.74 39.18
CA ARG A 62 -27.58 41.52 37.73
C ARG A 62 -27.41 42.80 36.91
N ASP A 63 -28.05 43.90 37.32
CA ASP A 63 -27.96 45.18 36.61
C ASP A 63 -26.54 45.75 36.64
N ALA A 64 -25.81 45.56 37.74
CA ALA A 64 -24.42 45.97 37.86
C ALA A 64 -23.51 45.16 36.92
N ALA A 65 -23.73 43.84 36.81
CA ALA A 65 -23.01 42.99 35.86
C ALA A 65 -23.30 43.38 34.40
N LEU A 66 -24.57 43.62 34.06
CA LEU A 66 -24.98 44.07 32.72
C LEU A 66 -24.39 45.44 32.35
N SER A 67 -24.24 46.34 33.34
CA SER A 67 -23.57 47.63 33.16
C SER A 67 -22.06 47.49 32.94
N GLN A 68 -21.40 46.60 33.68
CA GLN A 68 -19.98 46.29 33.47
C GLN A 68 -19.74 45.71 32.08
N LEU A 69 -20.57 44.75 31.64
CA LEU A 69 -20.54 44.20 30.29
C LEU A 69 -20.74 45.30 29.24
N GLN A 70 -21.70 46.21 29.46
CA GLN A 70 -21.90 47.33 28.56
C GLN A 70 -20.65 48.21 28.44
N SER A 71 -19.91 48.43 29.54
CA SER A 71 -18.66 49.19 29.50
C SER A 71 -17.54 48.42 28.79
N ALA A 72 -17.44 47.11 29.01
CA ALA A 72 -16.43 46.25 28.39
C ALA A 72 -16.65 46.14 26.87
N CYS A 73 -17.90 46.09 26.43
CA CYS A 73 -18.26 46.07 25.01
C CYS A 73 -18.28 47.47 24.35
N ALA A 74 -18.10 48.55 25.12
CA ALA A 74 -18.13 49.91 24.59
C ALA A 74 -16.73 50.36 24.13
N GLY A 75 -16.63 50.81 22.87
CA GLY A 75 -15.39 51.36 22.31
C GLY A 75 -14.97 50.73 20.98
N GLY A 76 -13.99 51.37 20.33
CA GLY A 76 -13.42 50.89 19.07
C GLY A 76 -12.45 49.72 19.24
N ASP A 77 -11.69 49.73 20.33
CA ASP A 77 -10.67 48.72 20.68
C ASP A 77 -11.13 47.96 21.93
N VAL A 78 -11.88 46.89 21.70
CA VAL A 78 -12.46 46.07 22.78
C VAL A 78 -11.56 44.89 23.06
N ASP A 79 -11.15 44.75 24.32
CA ASP A 79 -10.44 43.58 24.82
C ASP A 79 -11.41 42.39 24.94
N VAL A 80 -11.12 41.33 24.17
CA VAL A 80 -11.93 40.10 24.12
C VAL A 80 -11.96 39.40 25.48
N ASP A 81 -10.85 39.38 26.21
CA ASP A 81 -10.76 38.75 27.52
C ASP A 81 -11.59 39.50 28.57
N ALA A 82 -11.56 40.84 28.50
CA ALA A 82 -12.39 41.68 29.35
C ALA A 82 -13.89 41.51 29.07
N ALA A 83 -14.27 41.39 27.80
CA ALA A 83 -15.65 41.12 27.39
C ALA A 83 -16.13 39.72 27.84
N LEU A 84 -15.28 38.70 27.68
CA LEU A 84 -15.54 37.33 28.13
C LEU A 84 -15.68 37.26 29.65
N ALA A 85 -14.79 37.90 30.40
CA ALA A 85 -14.85 37.96 31.86
C ALA A 85 -16.13 38.67 32.35
N ALA A 86 -16.51 39.78 31.70
CA ALA A 86 -17.75 40.48 32.01
C ALA A 86 -18.99 39.64 31.69
N PHE A 87 -18.97 38.87 30.59
CA PHE A 87 -20.04 37.96 30.24
C PHE A 87 -20.14 36.76 31.20
N ALA A 88 -19.01 36.19 31.61
CA ALA A 88 -18.96 35.11 32.60
C ALA A 88 -19.59 35.53 33.93
N ARG A 89 -19.36 36.77 34.37
CA ARG A 89 -20.05 37.34 35.54
C ARG A 89 -21.57 37.41 35.34
N CYS A 90 -22.04 37.86 34.18
CA CYS A 90 -23.47 37.85 33.85
C CYS A 90 -24.06 36.43 33.85
N ALA A 91 -23.33 35.45 33.33
CA ALA A 91 -23.74 34.05 33.31
C ALA A 91 -23.86 33.46 34.73
N LEU A 92 -22.85 33.68 35.58
CA LEU A 92 -22.85 33.20 36.97
C LEU A 92 -24.00 33.77 37.82
N LEU A 93 -24.48 34.97 37.48
CA LEU A 93 -25.58 35.68 38.15
C LEU A 93 -26.95 35.46 37.49
N GLY A 94 -27.06 34.57 36.49
CA GLY A 94 -28.31 34.24 35.82
C GLY A 94 -28.86 35.33 34.90
N ALA A 95 -28.00 36.25 34.42
CA ALA A 95 -28.32 37.32 33.46
C ALA A 95 -27.78 37.04 32.04
N ALA A 96 -27.41 35.79 31.73
CA ALA A 96 -26.83 35.42 30.45
C ALA A 96 -27.73 35.81 29.26
N GLN A 97 -29.01 35.48 29.32
CA GLN A 97 -29.98 35.76 28.24
C GLN A 97 -30.14 37.26 27.97
N ASP A 98 -30.11 38.09 29.01
CA ASP A 98 -30.19 39.56 28.89
C ASP A 98 -28.88 40.16 28.32
N ALA A 99 -27.75 39.50 28.57
CA ALA A 99 -26.43 39.90 28.11
C ALA A 99 -26.16 39.53 26.65
N VAL A 100 -26.77 38.45 26.15
CA VAL A 100 -26.56 37.86 24.80
C VAL A 100 -26.59 38.89 23.67
N PRO A 101 -27.61 39.77 23.54
CA PRO A 101 -27.68 40.69 22.39
C PRO A 101 -26.49 41.64 22.31
N ARG A 102 -25.97 42.09 23.47
CA ARG A 102 -24.84 43.03 23.53
C ARG A 102 -23.51 42.32 23.38
N PHE A 103 -23.34 41.22 24.09
CA PHE A 103 -22.12 40.43 24.05
C PHE A 103 -21.91 39.80 22.67
N GLY A 104 -22.95 39.18 22.10
CA GLY A 104 -22.92 38.60 20.75
C GLY A 104 -22.61 39.64 19.69
N ALA A 105 -23.27 40.81 19.72
CA ALA A 105 -22.97 41.90 18.79
C ALA A 105 -21.52 42.42 18.92
N CYS A 106 -21.00 42.47 20.15
CA CYS A 106 -19.63 42.87 20.41
C CYS A 106 -18.61 41.90 19.80
N LEU A 107 -18.71 40.61 20.11
CA LEU A 107 -17.81 39.59 19.59
C LEU A 107 -17.92 39.47 18.06
N THR A 108 -19.14 39.52 17.52
CA THR A 108 -19.38 39.49 16.07
C THR A 108 -18.67 40.65 15.37
N ARG A 109 -18.74 41.87 15.93
CA ARG A 109 -18.05 43.04 15.37
C ARG A 109 -16.53 42.89 15.39
N ILE A 110 -15.97 42.37 16.48
CA ILE A 110 -14.53 42.14 16.60
C ILE A 110 -14.08 41.14 15.54
N PHE A 111 -14.75 39.99 15.48
CA PHE A 111 -14.45 38.94 14.51
C PHE A 111 -14.63 39.42 13.07
N GLU A 112 -15.75 40.10 12.73
CA GLU A 112 -15.99 40.67 11.41
C GLU A 112 -14.86 41.61 10.96
N THR A 113 -14.35 42.42 11.88
CA THR A 113 -13.27 43.37 11.58
C THR A 113 -11.98 42.61 11.24
N GLN A 114 -11.63 41.60 12.03
CA GLN A 114 -10.48 40.74 11.78
C GLN A 114 -10.63 39.95 10.46
N ALA A 115 -11.79 39.35 10.24
CA ALA A 115 -12.09 38.55 9.07
C ALA A 115 -12.04 39.39 7.77
N ARG A 116 -12.62 40.60 7.78
CA ARG A 116 -12.54 41.54 6.64
C ARG A 116 -11.11 42.01 6.38
N ALA A 117 -10.33 42.26 7.44
CA ALA A 117 -8.92 42.61 7.28
C ALA A 117 -8.13 41.46 6.62
N SER A 118 -8.42 40.20 6.98
CA SER A 118 -7.84 39.02 6.32
C SER A 118 -8.22 38.95 4.83
N LEU A 119 -9.51 39.13 4.51
CA LEU A 119 -9.97 39.18 3.12
C LEU A 119 -9.30 40.29 2.29
N ASP A 120 -9.13 41.48 2.86
CA ASP A 120 -8.47 42.59 2.19
C ASP A 120 -6.97 42.34 1.98
N ARG A 121 -6.30 41.66 2.92
CA ARG A 121 -4.93 41.16 2.72
C ARG A 121 -4.86 40.19 1.55
N VAL A 122 -5.76 39.21 1.47
CA VAL A 122 -5.84 38.27 0.33
C VAL A 122 -6.02 39.03 -0.99
N ARG A 123 -6.94 39.99 -1.05
CA ARG A 123 -7.16 40.83 -2.25
C ARG A 123 -5.94 41.68 -2.61
N ALA A 124 -5.19 42.16 -1.63
CA ALA A 124 -3.95 42.89 -1.87
C ALA A 124 -2.84 41.96 -2.40
N SER A 125 -2.64 40.80 -1.77
CA SER A 125 -1.68 39.77 -2.20
C SER A 125 -1.97 39.29 -3.62
N LYS A 126 -3.23 39.01 -3.95
CA LYS A 126 -3.67 38.64 -5.30
C LYS A 126 -3.29 39.70 -6.35
N ARG A 127 -3.50 40.99 -6.06
CA ARG A 127 -3.15 42.10 -6.99
C ARG A 127 -1.65 42.26 -7.16
N GLY A 128 -0.86 41.93 -6.14
CA GLY A 128 0.60 41.99 -6.17
C GLY A 128 1.28 40.71 -6.66
N ALA A 129 0.53 39.62 -6.80
CA ALA A 129 1.07 38.31 -7.15
C ALA A 129 1.66 38.32 -8.57
N LYS A 130 2.90 37.83 -8.69
CA LYS A 130 3.57 37.68 -9.99
C LYS A 130 3.14 36.38 -10.63
N VAL A 131 2.83 36.45 -11.91
CA VAL A 131 2.55 35.28 -12.73
C VAL A 131 3.88 34.68 -13.19
N ASN A 132 4.07 33.38 -12.97
CA ASN A 132 5.24 32.65 -13.44
C ASN A 132 5.19 32.44 -14.97
N GLU A 133 6.26 31.87 -15.54
CA GLU A 133 6.40 31.63 -16.98
C GLU A 133 5.28 30.76 -17.58
N HIS A 134 4.59 29.99 -16.75
CA HIS A 134 3.51 29.08 -17.14
C HIS A 134 2.10 29.64 -16.84
N GLY A 135 1.99 30.90 -16.39
CA GLY A 135 0.69 31.53 -16.19
C GLY A 135 0.07 31.34 -14.80
N TYR A 136 0.85 30.89 -13.80
CA TYR A 136 0.38 30.64 -12.43
C TYR A 136 0.87 31.67 -11.43
N ILE A 137 0.06 31.93 -10.41
CA ILE A 137 0.45 32.70 -9.23
C ILE A 137 0.73 31.76 -8.06
N ASP A 138 1.60 32.19 -7.14
CA ASP A 138 1.70 31.59 -5.80
C ASP A 138 0.36 31.78 -5.08
N ARG A 139 -0.19 30.71 -4.50
CA ARG A 139 -1.51 30.68 -3.87
C ARG A 139 -1.45 30.39 -2.37
N ALA A 140 -0.26 30.33 -1.77
CA ALA A 140 -0.09 30.04 -0.35
C ALA A 140 -0.89 30.99 0.56
N PHE A 141 -1.00 32.27 0.15
CA PHE A 141 -1.76 33.28 0.89
C PHE A 141 -3.27 32.97 1.03
N TYR A 142 -3.86 32.16 0.14
CA TYR A 142 -5.24 31.68 0.29
C TYR A 142 -5.35 30.67 1.44
N VAL A 143 -4.44 29.69 1.45
CA VAL A 143 -4.37 28.62 2.44
C VAL A 143 -4.13 29.19 3.84
N GLU A 144 -3.18 30.13 3.96
CA GLU A 144 -2.87 30.82 5.21
C GLU A 144 -4.07 31.61 5.74
N ALA A 145 -4.74 32.38 4.88
CA ALA A 145 -5.90 33.18 5.28
C ALA A 145 -7.09 32.33 5.73
N LEU A 146 -7.34 31.19 5.05
CA LEU A 146 -8.38 30.24 5.45
C LEU A 146 -8.07 29.62 6.81
N SER A 147 -6.82 29.23 7.05
CA SER A 147 -6.40 28.69 8.34
C SER A 147 -6.56 29.73 9.45
N GLU A 148 -6.08 30.97 9.23
CA GLU A 148 -6.20 32.07 10.20
C GLU A 148 -7.67 32.34 10.57
N LEU A 149 -8.55 32.42 9.57
CA LEU A 149 -9.95 32.75 9.75
C LEU A 149 -10.73 31.67 10.51
N LEU A 150 -10.53 30.40 10.14
CA LEU A 150 -11.24 29.28 10.75
C LEU A 150 -10.71 28.97 12.15
N THR A 151 -9.39 29.03 12.37
CA THR A 151 -8.80 28.92 13.71
C THR A 151 -9.27 30.06 14.61
N GLY A 152 -9.24 31.32 14.14
CA GLY A 152 -9.71 32.45 14.94
C GLY A 152 -11.19 32.35 15.32
N ALA A 153 -12.04 31.84 14.42
CA ALA A 153 -13.44 31.56 14.74
C ALA A 153 -13.56 30.45 15.80
N THR A 154 -12.84 29.34 15.63
CA THR A 154 -12.79 28.23 16.58
C THR A 154 -12.35 28.68 17.98
N ASP A 155 -11.30 29.50 18.08
CA ASP A 155 -10.76 29.98 19.36
C ASP A 155 -11.78 30.85 20.11
N ILE A 156 -12.42 31.81 19.42
CA ILE A 156 -13.46 32.67 20.02
C ILE A 156 -14.66 31.83 20.46
N MET A 157 -15.09 30.88 19.62
CA MET A 157 -16.25 30.03 19.92
C MET A 157 -15.98 29.11 21.12
N ASN A 158 -14.78 28.52 21.21
CA ASN A 158 -14.36 27.74 22.38
C ASN A 158 -14.33 28.58 23.65
N ALA A 159 -13.77 29.79 23.58
CA ALA A 159 -13.72 30.69 24.74
C ALA A 159 -15.12 31.05 25.25
N VAL A 160 -16.13 31.14 24.38
CA VAL A 160 -17.53 31.33 24.77
C VAL A 160 -18.15 30.04 25.34
N ALA A 161 -17.87 28.89 24.73
CA ALA A 161 -18.34 27.58 25.18
C ALA A 161 -17.79 27.21 26.57
N ASP A 162 -16.59 27.67 26.92
CA ASP A 162 -16.00 27.51 28.25
C ASP A 162 -16.76 28.30 29.34
N VAL A 163 -17.49 29.36 28.96
CA VAL A 163 -18.22 30.22 29.89
C VAL A 163 -19.63 29.69 30.18
N THR A 164 -20.30 29.07 29.20
CA THR A 164 -21.68 28.59 29.34
C THR A 164 -21.94 27.39 28.44
N ALA A 165 -22.68 26.40 28.94
CA ALA A 165 -23.15 25.24 28.19
C ALA A 165 -24.64 25.36 27.77
N ASP A 166 -25.29 26.49 28.05
CA ASP A 166 -26.71 26.71 27.73
C ASP A 166 -26.90 26.94 26.21
N PRO A 167 -27.58 26.03 25.48
CA PRO A 167 -27.77 26.17 24.04
C PRO A 167 -28.58 27.39 23.63
N GLU A 168 -29.48 27.87 24.51
CA GLU A 168 -30.30 29.08 24.26
C GLU A 168 -29.46 30.37 24.33
N VAL A 169 -28.27 30.29 24.94
CA VAL A 169 -27.29 31.39 25.04
C VAL A 169 -26.19 31.24 24.00
N LEU A 170 -25.70 30.02 23.77
CA LEU A 170 -24.64 29.73 22.81
C LEU A 170 -25.09 30.02 21.38
N ARG A 171 -26.26 29.51 20.96
CA ARG A 171 -26.70 29.63 19.57
C ARG A 171 -26.80 31.08 19.07
N PRO A 172 -27.41 32.03 19.82
CA PRO A 172 -27.49 33.43 19.37
C PRO A 172 -26.16 34.19 19.40
N VAL A 173 -25.17 33.74 20.19
CA VAL A 173 -23.83 34.36 20.25
C VAL A 173 -22.92 33.81 19.16
N LEU A 174 -22.90 32.49 18.97
CA LEU A 174 -22.01 31.82 18.02
C LEU A 174 -22.53 31.87 16.57
N GLY A 175 -23.85 31.85 16.36
CA GLY A 175 -24.47 31.86 15.03
C GLY A 175 -24.01 33.02 14.13
N PRO A 176 -24.03 34.29 14.59
CA PRO A 176 -23.55 35.41 13.79
C PRO A 176 -22.05 35.36 13.48
N ILE A 177 -21.23 34.86 14.42
CA ILE A 177 -19.78 34.67 14.21
C ILE A 177 -19.57 33.61 13.11
N HIS A 178 -20.29 32.49 13.20
CA HIS A 178 -20.27 31.45 12.18
C HIS A 178 -20.69 31.99 10.81
N ALA A 179 -21.82 32.71 10.72
CA ALA A 179 -22.33 33.25 9.46
C ALA A 179 -21.31 34.20 8.78
N SER A 180 -20.67 35.06 9.58
CA SER A 180 -19.60 35.95 9.09
C SER A 180 -18.37 35.17 8.61
N CYS A 181 -17.94 34.17 9.40
CA CYS A 181 -16.82 33.29 9.06
C CYS A 181 -17.10 32.55 7.75
N ALA A 182 -18.29 31.95 7.63
CA ALA A 182 -18.72 31.20 6.46
C ALA A 182 -18.76 32.07 5.21
N SER A 183 -19.37 33.25 5.28
CA SER A 183 -19.45 34.19 4.16
C SER A 183 -18.07 34.57 3.62
N ILE A 184 -17.14 34.95 4.50
CA ILE A 184 -15.80 35.39 4.09
C ILE A 184 -14.95 34.21 3.60
N THR A 185 -15.02 33.07 4.29
CA THR A 185 -14.34 31.83 3.88
C THR A 185 -14.77 31.41 2.48
N LEU A 186 -16.07 31.39 2.21
CA LEU A 186 -16.62 31.03 0.89
C LEU A 186 -16.18 32.00 -0.20
N GLU A 187 -16.06 33.29 0.09
CA GLU A 187 -15.52 34.27 -0.85
C GLU A 187 -14.04 34.00 -1.18
N ILE A 188 -13.22 33.72 -0.17
CA ILE A 188 -11.80 33.37 -0.35
C ILE A 188 -11.66 32.08 -1.17
N VAL A 189 -12.45 31.05 -0.85
CA VAL A 189 -12.49 29.78 -1.57
C VAL A 189 -12.91 29.97 -3.03
N HIS A 190 -13.89 30.85 -3.30
CA HIS A 190 -14.31 31.17 -4.66
C HIS A 190 -13.20 31.86 -5.46
N MET A 191 -12.50 32.82 -4.85
CA MET A 191 -11.35 33.48 -5.48
C MET A 191 -10.22 32.50 -5.79
N TYR A 192 -9.92 31.59 -4.85
CA TYR A 192 -8.95 30.52 -5.04
C TYR A 192 -9.31 29.62 -6.23
N ALA A 193 -10.55 29.14 -6.32
CA ALA A 193 -10.99 28.26 -7.41
C ALA A 193 -10.84 28.91 -8.80
N GLY A 194 -11.08 30.22 -8.89
CA GLY A 194 -10.85 31.00 -10.10
C GLY A 194 -9.37 31.08 -10.49
N ASP A 195 -8.51 31.44 -9.53
CA ASP A 195 -7.07 31.65 -9.79
C ASP A 195 -6.31 30.32 -10.00
N ALA A 196 -6.73 29.26 -9.33
CA ALA A 196 -6.23 27.90 -9.56
C ALA A 196 -6.69 27.32 -10.91
N ARG A 197 -7.57 28.03 -11.65
CA ARG A 197 -8.14 27.59 -12.92
C ARG A 197 -8.76 26.19 -12.83
N MET A 198 -9.42 25.91 -11.70
CA MET A 198 -9.95 24.59 -11.35
C MET A 198 -10.77 23.95 -12.47
N THR A 199 -11.67 24.74 -13.08
CA THR A 199 -12.52 24.27 -14.20
C THR A 199 -11.74 23.93 -15.48
N ALA A 200 -10.59 24.55 -15.71
CA ALA A 200 -9.74 24.23 -16.85
C ALA A 200 -9.04 22.88 -16.64
N TRP A 201 -8.53 22.65 -15.42
CA TRP A 201 -7.92 21.38 -15.05
C TRP A 201 -8.91 20.24 -15.08
N GLU A 202 -10.11 20.43 -14.52
CA GLU A 202 -11.18 19.44 -14.54
C GLU A 202 -11.57 19.04 -15.98
N ARG A 203 -11.76 20.03 -16.88
CA ARG A 203 -12.05 19.77 -18.30
C ARG A 203 -10.92 19.00 -18.97
N ARG A 204 -9.66 19.34 -18.68
CA ARG A 204 -8.49 18.65 -19.24
C ARG A 204 -8.45 17.19 -18.77
N ALA A 205 -8.61 16.96 -17.47
CA ALA A 205 -8.62 15.62 -16.90
C ALA A 205 -9.75 14.75 -17.44
N ASN A 206 -10.96 15.30 -17.56
CA ASN A 206 -12.10 14.62 -18.16
C ASN A 206 -11.90 14.33 -19.65
N ALA A 207 -11.34 15.28 -20.41
CA ALA A 207 -11.03 15.07 -21.82
C ALA A 207 -10.00 13.95 -22.02
N GLN A 208 -9.00 13.85 -21.15
CA GLN A 208 -8.06 12.73 -21.18
C GLN A 208 -8.73 11.40 -20.82
N ALA A 209 -9.56 11.38 -19.76
CA ALA A 209 -10.27 10.16 -19.35
C ALA A 209 -11.15 9.60 -20.48
N GLN A 210 -11.74 10.46 -21.31
CA GLN A 210 -12.53 10.08 -22.48
C GLN A 210 -11.69 9.61 -23.68
N ARG A 211 -10.44 10.08 -23.80
CA ARG A 211 -9.57 9.76 -24.93
C ARG A 211 -8.90 8.39 -24.81
N GLY A 212 -8.88 7.77 -23.63
CA GLY A 212 -8.52 6.35 -23.42
C GLY A 212 -7.05 5.97 -23.70
N SER A 213 -6.30 6.73 -24.50
CA SER A 213 -4.86 6.64 -24.69
C SER A 213 -4.38 7.73 -25.65
N THR A 214 -3.54 8.62 -25.15
CA THR A 214 -2.53 9.30 -25.97
C THR A 214 -1.18 8.98 -25.35
N GLU A 215 -0.20 8.61 -26.16
CA GLU A 215 1.20 8.42 -25.75
C GLU A 215 1.85 9.72 -25.27
N ASP A 216 1.15 10.86 -25.44
CA ASP A 216 1.58 12.17 -24.94
C ASP A 216 1.57 12.19 -23.41
N VAL A 217 2.78 12.01 -22.86
CA VAL A 217 3.10 12.26 -21.46
C VAL A 217 2.93 13.75 -21.16
N GLU A 218 2.26 14.08 -20.05
CA GLU A 218 2.16 15.47 -19.60
C GLU A 218 3.53 16.06 -19.22
N ALA A 219 3.72 17.34 -19.52
CA ALA A 219 4.96 18.05 -19.21
C ALA A 219 5.22 18.11 -17.69
N ASP A 220 6.49 18.06 -17.30
CA ASP A 220 6.96 18.02 -15.91
C ASP A 220 6.40 19.16 -15.08
N GLU A 221 6.43 20.37 -15.63
CA GLU A 221 5.93 21.57 -14.96
C GLU A 221 4.42 21.46 -14.74
N SER A 222 3.69 20.82 -15.66
CA SER A 222 2.24 20.61 -15.50
C SER A 222 1.93 19.61 -14.40
N LEU A 223 2.71 18.53 -14.26
CA LEU A 223 2.54 17.55 -13.19
C LEU A 223 2.93 18.11 -11.82
N GLN A 224 4.02 18.88 -11.73
CA GLN A 224 4.41 19.57 -10.49
C GLN A 224 3.36 20.58 -10.05
N MET A 225 2.80 21.36 -10.99
CA MET A 225 1.75 22.32 -10.68
C MET A 225 0.45 21.64 -10.24
N MET A 226 0.10 20.49 -10.85
CA MET A 226 -1.05 19.69 -10.43
C MET A 226 -0.84 19.12 -9.03
N ASP A 227 0.36 18.61 -8.72
CA ASP A 227 0.68 18.06 -7.42
C ASP A 227 0.56 19.12 -6.30
N LEU A 228 1.10 20.32 -6.51
CA LEU A 228 0.93 21.46 -5.62
C LEU A 228 -0.55 21.82 -5.45
N PHE A 229 -1.30 21.84 -6.55
CA PHE A 229 -2.73 22.15 -6.52
C PHE A 229 -3.54 21.09 -5.75
N LEU A 230 -3.20 19.81 -5.88
CA LEU A 230 -3.83 18.73 -5.13
C LEU A 230 -3.53 18.84 -3.63
N ASP A 231 -2.30 19.20 -3.26
CA ASP A 231 -1.92 19.44 -1.86
C ASP A 231 -2.69 20.63 -1.25
N GLU A 232 -2.79 21.74 -1.99
CA GLU A 232 -3.59 22.92 -1.59
C GLU A 232 -5.09 22.58 -1.46
N LEU A 233 -5.65 21.86 -2.45
CA LEU A 233 -7.07 21.49 -2.47
C LEU A 233 -7.40 20.53 -1.33
N ALA A 234 -6.57 19.52 -1.09
CA ALA A 234 -6.72 18.60 0.03
C ALA A 234 -6.67 19.34 1.37
N PHE A 235 -5.76 20.32 1.52
CA PHE A 235 -5.71 21.16 2.71
C PHE A 235 -7.02 21.94 2.91
N ILE A 236 -7.50 22.63 1.88
CA ILE A 236 -8.72 23.45 1.97
C ILE A 236 -9.91 22.59 2.39
N ILE A 237 -10.08 21.43 1.75
CA ILE A 237 -11.17 20.52 2.12
C ILE A 237 -11.03 20.04 3.57
N ARG A 238 -9.83 19.64 4.00
CA ARG A 238 -9.56 19.19 5.36
C ARG A 238 -9.94 20.24 6.41
N VAL A 239 -9.57 21.50 6.19
CA VAL A 239 -9.86 22.57 7.17
C VAL A 239 -11.36 22.89 7.20
N LEU A 240 -12.05 22.89 6.06
CA LEU A 240 -13.51 23.08 6.02
C LEU A 240 -14.27 21.94 6.72
N VAL A 241 -13.86 20.69 6.49
CA VAL A 241 -14.45 19.51 7.16
C VAL A 241 -14.19 19.56 8.66
N SER A 242 -12.95 19.89 9.07
CA SER A 242 -12.58 19.98 10.48
C SER A 242 -13.36 21.06 11.22
N TYR A 243 -13.56 22.23 10.59
CA TYR A 243 -14.37 23.30 11.16
C TYR A 243 -15.84 22.92 11.25
N THR A 244 -16.39 22.23 10.24
CA THR A 244 -17.77 21.73 10.28
C THR A 244 -17.94 20.73 11.43
N ALA A 245 -17.09 19.71 11.52
CA ALA A 245 -17.08 18.78 12.64
C ALA A 245 -16.99 19.50 14.01
N PHE A 246 -16.16 20.54 14.12
CA PHE A 246 -16.09 21.37 15.31
C PHE A 246 -17.44 22.03 15.67
N LEU A 247 -18.18 22.56 14.69
CA LEU A 247 -19.49 23.18 14.94
C LEU A 247 -20.49 22.20 15.56
N THR A 248 -20.56 20.96 15.06
CA THR A 248 -21.39 19.93 15.72
C THR A 248 -20.99 19.71 17.19
N THR A 249 -19.69 19.69 17.49
CA THR A 249 -19.24 19.44 18.87
C THR A 249 -19.54 20.59 19.83
N VAL A 250 -19.53 21.84 19.37
CA VAL A 250 -19.71 23.02 20.23
C VAL A 250 -21.18 23.34 20.48
N CYS A 251 -22.03 23.31 19.45
CA CYS A 251 -23.46 23.52 19.62
C CYS A 251 -24.26 22.94 18.44
N ASP A 252 -25.02 21.88 18.72
CA ASP A 252 -25.90 21.22 17.75
C ASP A 252 -26.85 22.21 17.06
N GLY A 253 -26.89 22.12 15.72
CA GLY A 253 -27.74 22.94 14.85
C GLY A 253 -27.15 24.30 14.45
N LEU A 254 -25.93 24.66 14.85
CA LEU A 254 -25.24 25.83 14.29
C LEU A 254 -24.95 25.67 12.79
N GLU A 255 -24.65 24.44 12.34
CA GLU A 255 -24.41 24.13 10.93
C GLU A 255 -25.62 24.43 10.03
N THR A 256 -26.82 24.30 10.59
CA THR A 256 -28.08 24.53 9.84
C THR A 256 -28.45 26.01 9.72
N GLN A 257 -27.75 26.91 10.41
CA GLN A 257 -27.92 28.36 10.25
C GLN A 257 -27.15 28.92 9.07
N ASP A 258 -26.28 28.13 8.43
CA ASP A 258 -25.87 28.39 7.06
C ASP A 258 -27.11 28.15 6.18
N GLU A 259 -27.91 29.19 5.93
CA GLU A 259 -29.17 29.13 5.16
C GLU A 259 -29.01 28.51 3.75
N SER A 260 -27.77 28.25 3.32
CA SER A 260 -27.40 27.65 2.04
C SER A 260 -26.64 26.31 2.11
N GLY A 261 -26.19 25.84 3.28
CA GLY A 261 -25.28 24.70 3.37
C GLY A 261 -23.96 24.89 2.58
N GLY A 262 -23.48 26.14 2.49
CA GLY A 262 -22.41 26.54 1.57
C GLY A 262 -21.10 25.81 1.79
N PHE A 263 -20.72 25.50 3.04
CA PHE A 263 -19.52 24.70 3.32
C PHE A 263 -19.66 23.26 2.86
N GLN A 264 -20.75 22.58 3.17
CA GLN A 264 -20.97 21.19 2.75
C GLN A 264 -21.04 21.08 1.22
N ILE A 265 -21.73 22.01 0.56
CA ILE A 265 -21.79 22.08 -0.91
C ILE A 265 -20.38 22.27 -1.49
N LYS A 266 -19.60 23.22 -0.96
CA LYS A 266 -18.24 23.45 -1.47
C LYS A 266 -17.29 22.30 -1.21
N VAL A 267 -17.36 21.67 -0.04
CA VAL A 267 -16.62 20.44 0.26
C VAL A 267 -16.97 19.35 -0.75
N GLN A 268 -18.26 19.15 -1.05
CA GLN A 268 -18.69 18.15 -2.03
C GLN A 268 -18.20 18.47 -3.45
N GLU A 269 -18.34 19.72 -3.91
CA GLU A 269 -17.84 20.16 -5.21
C GLU A 269 -16.32 19.95 -5.34
N PHE A 270 -15.56 20.40 -4.34
CA PHE A 270 -14.10 20.29 -4.34
C PHE A 270 -13.64 18.83 -4.24
N SER A 271 -14.37 18.01 -3.48
CA SER A 271 -14.12 16.57 -3.43
C SER A 271 -14.29 15.91 -4.79
N GLY A 272 -15.37 16.26 -5.51
CA GLY A 272 -15.61 15.75 -6.87
C GLY A 272 -14.47 16.12 -7.84
N VAL A 273 -14.05 17.39 -7.83
CA VAL A 273 -12.93 17.85 -8.66
C VAL A 273 -11.61 17.18 -8.26
N TYR A 274 -11.32 17.11 -6.96
CA TYR A 274 -10.11 16.48 -6.44
C TYR A 274 -9.95 15.07 -6.97
N LEU A 275 -11.00 14.25 -6.95
CA LEU A 275 -10.94 12.85 -7.40
C LEU A 275 -10.55 12.71 -8.88
N VAL A 276 -11.13 13.57 -9.72
CA VAL A 276 -10.84 13.59 -11.16
C VAL A 276 -9.38 13.97 -11.41
N LEU A 277 -8.88 14.95 -10.66
CA LEU A 277 -7.51 15.44 -10.79
C LEU A 277 -6.46 14.51 -10.19
N GLU A 278 -6.75 13.91 -9.04
CA GLU A 278 -5.89 12.93 -8.37
C GLU A 278 -5.68 11.72 -9.29
N ARG A 279 -6.77 11.19 -9.86
CA ARG A 279 -6.71 10.10 -10.83
C ARG A 279 -5.90 10.49 -12.07
N PHE A 280 -6.10 11.69 -12.59
CA PHE A 280 -5.33 12.19 -13.74
C PHE A 280 -3.84 12.30 -13.41
N TYR A 281 -3.51 12.86 -12.25
CA TYR A 281 -2.13 13.01 -11.77
C TYR A 281 -1.44 11.66 -11.60
N VAL A 282 -2.07 10.71 -10.91
CA VAL A 282 -1.51 9.36 -10.74
C VAL A 282 -1.31 8.69 -12.09
N PHE A 283 -2.30 8.74 -12.98
CA PHE A 283 -2.20 8.12 -14.30
C PHE A 283 -1.04 8.70 -15.13
N GLN A 284 -0.93 10.02 -15.21
CA GLN A 284 0.13 10.67 -15.98
C GLN A 284 1.51 10.49 -15.35
N SER A 285 1.60 10.51 -14.03
CA SER A 285 2.87 10.27 -13.32
C SER A 285 3.37 8.84 -13.53
N VAL A 286 2.47 7.85 -13.49
CA VAL A 286 2.81 6.44 -13.80
C VAL A 286 3.23 6.30 -15.26
N HIS A 287 2.50 6.91 -16.20
CA HIS A 287 2.84 6.87 -17.63
C HIS A 287 4.20 7.53 -17.92
N LYS A 288 4.50 8.63 -17.22
CA LYS A 288 5.79 9.28 -17.30
C LYS A 288 6.91 8.42 -16.73
N ALA A 289 6.73 7.88 -15.52
CA ALA A 289 7.70 6.98 -14.89
C ALA A 289 8.03 5.78 -15.78
N ALA A 290 7.00 5.27 -16.46
CA ALA A 290 7.11 4.27 -17.50
C ALA A 290 7.98 4.70 -18.70
N ALA A 291 7.80 5.93 -19.19
CA ALA A 291 8.52 6.44 -20.36
C ALA A 291 10.00 6.76 -20.08
N ILE A 292 10.33 7.15 -18.85
CA ILE A 292 11.70 7.53 -18.44
C ILE A 292 12.42 6.44 -17.64
N ALA A 293 11.87 5.23 -17.61
CA ALA A 293 12.35 4.17 -16.73
C ALA A 293 13.82 3.79 -17.02
N GLU A 294 14.64 3.79 -15.97
CA GLU A 294 16.07 3.44 -16.04
C GLU A 294 16.37 2.23 -15.14
N PRO A 295 17.42 1.44 -15.45
CA PRO A 295 17.90 0.39 -14.55
C PRO A 295 18.50 0.99 -13.27
N GLN A 296 18.02 0.52 -12.12
CA GLN A 296 18.47 0.93 -10.80
C GLN A 296 19.02 -0.28 -10.04
N GLU A 297 20.16 -0.10 -9.38
CA GLU A 297 20.76 -1.14 -8.55
C GLU A 297 20.15 -1.08 -7.14
N LEU A 298 19.47 -2.17 -6.74
CA LEU A 298 18.87 -2.28 -5.41
C LEU A 298 19.90 -2.75 -4.37
N GLN A 299 20.72 -3.72 -4.76
CA GLN A 299 21.82 -4.32 -4.00
C GLN A 299 22.90 -4.74 -5.00
N ASP A 300 24.13 -4.99 -4.54
CA ASP A 300 25.26 -5.41 -5.39
C ASP A 300 24.85 -6.51 -6.39
N GLY A 301 24.74 -6.14 -7.68
CA GLY A 301 24.40 -7.06 -8.77
C GLY A 301 22.91 -7.30 -9.04
N VAL A 302 22.00 -6.81 -8.20
CA VAL A 302 20.53 -6.95 -8.34
C VAL A 302 19.93 -5.66 -8.87
N PHE A 303 19.44 -5.70 -10.12
CA PHE A 303 18.86 -4.55 -10.81
C PHE A 303 17.33 -4.66 -10.91
N VAL A 304 16.68 -3.51 -10.76
CA VAL A 304 15.23 -3.29 -10.84
C VAL A 304 14.99 -2.07 -11.73
N SER A 305 13.85 -1.97 -12.40
CA SER A 305 13.48 -0.76 -13.13
C SER A 305 13.04 0.35 -12.16
N SER A 306 13.50 1.58 -12.37
CA SER A 306 13.14 2.76 -11.55
C SER A 306 11.63 3.00 -11.46
N ILE A 307 10.85 2.50 -12.43
CA ILE A 307 9.38 2.52 -12.42
C ILE A 307 8.81 1.96 -11.12
N VAL A 308 9.46 0.96 -10.51
CA VAL A 308 8.97 0.36 -9.26
C VAL A 308 9.02 1.37 -8.12
N GLU A 309 10.12 2.10 -7.97
CA GLU A 309 10.26 3.13 -6.94
C GLU A 309 9.33 4.32 -7.23
N ASP A 310 9.34 4.83 -8.47
CA ASP A 310 8.56 6.00 -8.87
C ASP A 310 7.05 5.78 -8.70
N VAL A 311 6.53 4.65 -9.17
CA VAL A 311 5.12 4.30 -9.04
C VAL A 311 4.75 4.07 -7.58
N SER A 312 5.63 3.42 -6.80
CA SER A 312 5.42 3.22 -5.36
C SER A 312 5.36 4.56 -4.61
N PHE A 313 6.19 5.53 -4.99
CA PHE A 313 6.19 6.88 -4.42
C PHE A 313 4.88 7.62 -4.73
N VAL A 314 4.47 7.66 -6.00
CA VAL A 314 3.24 8.31 -6.45
C VAL A 314 2.01 7.73 -5.74
N LEU A 315 1.90 6.40 -5.67
CA LEU A 315 0.77 5.73 -5.02
C LEU A 315 0.75 5.94 -3.50
N ASN A 316 1.90 5.89 -2.82
CA ASN A 316 1.98 6.22 -1.39
C ASN A 316 1.56 7.67 -1.14
N LYS A 317 1.99 8.62 -1.99
CA LYS A 317 1.63 10.03 -1.86
C LYS A 317 0.13 10.24 -2.02
N ALA A 318 -0.47 9.65 -3.06
CA ALA A 318 -1.90 9.70 -3.31
C ALA A 318 -2.72 9.13 -2.13
N PHE A 319 -2.29 7.97 -1.61
CA PHE A 319 -2.89 7.36 -0.42
C PHE A 319 -2.80 8.27 0.81
N PHE A 320 -1.62 8.83 1.08
CA PHE A 320 -1.40 9.71 2.25
C PHE A 320 -2.20 11.01 2.16
N ARG A 321 -2.33 11.61 0.96
CA ARG A 321 -3.13 12.82 0.76
C ARG A 321 -4.62 12.54 0.96
N ALA A 322 -5.12 11.42 0.44
CA ALA A 322 -6.52 11.02 0.56
C ALA A 322 -6.89 10.64 2.01
N SER A 323 -6.02 9.93 2.74
CA SER A 323 -6.28 9.48 4.10
C SER A 323 -6.43 10.60 5.13
N GLN A 324 -5.89 11.79 4.85
CA GLN A 324 -5.95 12.95 5.75
C GLN A 324 -7.33 13.58 5.91
N TRP A 325 -8.23 13.41 4.94
CA TRP A 325 -9.53 14.09 4.96
C TRP A 325 -10.68 13.31 4.33
N CYS A 326 -10.39 12.24 3.58
CA CYS A 326 -11.35 11.64 2.66
C CYS A 326 -11.36 10.11 2.68
N SER A 327 -11.99 9.50 3.68
CA SER A 327 -12.07 8.05 3.76
C SER A 327 -13.00 7.40 2.75
N GLN A 328 -14.14 8.04 2.47
CA GLN A 328 -15.22 7.48 1.64
C GLN A 328 -14.86 7.41 0.14
N TYR A 329 -13.84 8.17 -0.28
CA TYR A 329 -13.45 8.26 -1.69
C TYR A 329 -12.06 7.67 -1.96
N LEU A 330 -11.39 7.15 -0.93
CA LEU A 330 -10.15 6.38 -1.06
C LEU A 330 -10.31 5.21 -2.06
N PRO A 331 -11.44 4.47 -2.13
CA PRO A 331 -11.62 3.43 -3.14
C PRO A 331 -11.61 3.96 -4.59
N ALA A 332 -12.11 5.17 -4.82
CA ALA A 332 -12.15 5.79 -6.15
C ALA A 332 -10.77 6.31 -6.60
N ILE A 333 -9.92 6.70 -5.64
CA ILE A 333 -8.54 7.14 -5.86
C ILE A 333 -7.61 5.94 -6.09
N LEU A 334 -7.82 4.89 -5.30
CA LEU A 334 -7.10 3.61 -5.40
C LEU A 334 -7.63 2.73 -6.54
N ALA A 335 -8.60 3.22 -7.32
CA ALA A 335 -9.02 2.58 -8.57
C ALA A 335 -7.86 2.63 -9.57
N LEU A 336 -6.98 1.64 -9.47
CA LEU A 336 -5.86 1.46 -10.37
C LEU A 336 -6.42 1.22 -11.78
N PRO A 337 -5.79 1.80 -12.83
CA PRO A 337 -6.27 1.61 -14.19
C PRO A 337 -6.33 0.11 -14.50
N SER A 338 -7.48 -0.36 -14.99
CA SER A 338 -7.79 -1.76 -15.33
C SER A 338 -7.02 -2.29 -16.55
N ARG A 339 -5.85 -1.71 -16.86
CA ARG A 339 -4.95 -2.26 -17.86
C ARG A 339 -4.02 -3.27 -17.18
N PRO A 340 -3.70 -4.40 -17.82
CA PRO A 340 -2.60 -5.23 -17.37
C PRO A 340 -1.38 -4.32 -17.20
N CYS A 341 -0.69 -4.43 -16.08
CA CYS A 341 0.56 -3.72 -15.83
C CYS A 341 1.55 -4.16 -16.92
N VAL A 342 1.60 -3.41 -18.02
CA VAL A 342 2.63 -3.56 -19.03
C VAL A 342 3.81 -2.78 -18.48
N ILE A 343 4.76 -3.50 -17.89
CA ILE A 343 6.08 -2.94 -17.59
C ILE A 343 6.63 -2.50 -18.95
N PRO A 344 6.75 -1.18 -19.20
CA PRO A 344 7.30 -0.70 -20.45
C PRO A 344 8.79 -1.01 -20.43
N LEU A 345 9.15 -2.01 -21.22
CA LEU A 345 10.53 -2.28 -21.55
C LEU A 345 10.95 -1.16 -22.51
N SER A 346 11.85 -0.29 -22.06
CA SER A 346 12.42 0.72 -22.94
C SER A 346 13.04 0.03 -24.15
N SER A 347 12.60 0.42 -25.34
CA SER A 347 13.27 0.09 -26.59
C SER A 347 14.62 0.81 -26.60
N ILE A 348 15.68 0.10 -26.21
CA ILE A 348 17.08 0.54 -26.40
C ILE A 348 17.43 0.66 -27.89
N ASP A 349 16.50 0.37 -28.81
CA ASP A 349 16.69 0.46 -30.26
C ASP A 349 16.63 1.88 -30.84
N ALA A 350 16.49 2.93 -30.03
CA ALA A 350 16.47 4.32 -30.51
C ALA A 350 17.86 4.93 -30.81
N SER A 351 18.88 4.11 -31.14
CA SER A 351 20.18 4.61 -31.62
C SER A 351 20.87 3.76 -32.71
N THR A 352 20.17 2.84 -33.38
CA THR A 352 20.73 2.11 -34.54
C THR A 352 20.04 2.39 -35.88
N SER A 353 19.01 3.26 -35.92
CA SER A 353 18.35 3.67 -37.17
C SER A 353 18.83 5.03 -37.69
N ASN A 354 20.13 5.17 -37.93
CA ASN A 354 20.67 6.25 -38.77
C ASN A 354 21.62 5.68 -39.82
N GLY A 355 21.06 5.03 -40.85
CA GLY A 355 21.88 4.54 -41.94
C GLY A 355 21.17 3.66 -42.95
N LYS A 356 20.14 4.18 -43.63
CA LYS A 356 19.79 3.91 -45.04
C LYS A 356 18.35 4.32 -45.30
N ASP A 357 18.16 5.56 -45.73
CA ASP A 357 17.14 5.88 -46.72
C ASP A 357 17.57 7.15 -47.48
N GLY A 358 18.03 6.93 -48.70
CA GLY A 358 18.59 7.97 -49.57
C GLY A 358 19.03 7.42 -50.92
N MET A 359 18.22 6.55 -51.53
CA MET A 359 18.40 6.19 -52.94
C MET A 359 17.75 7.26 -53.81
N GLY A 360 18.57 8.15 -54.39
CA GLY A 360 18.10 9.10 -55.38
C GLY A 360 19.14 10.11 -55.85
N SER A 361 19.72 9.83 -57.02
CA SER A 361 20.36 10.77 -57.96
C SER A 361 21.86 11.07 -57.81
N SER A 362 22.64 10.36 -58.65
CA SER A 362 23.65 10.90 -59.58
C SER A 362 24.45 12.14 -59.13
N ARG A 363 25.75 11.95 -58.89
CA ARG A 363 26.84 12.61 -59.64
C ARG A 363 28.20 12.05 -59.26
N LEU A 364 29.03 11.92 -60.29
CA LEU A 364 30.45 11.57 -60.30
C LEU A 364 31.25 12.62 -59.51
N ASP A 365 32.30 12.20 -58.80
CA ASP A 365 33.67 12.69 -59.01
C ASP A 365 34.69 11.81 -58.26
N ASP A 366 35.78 11.53 -58.97
CA ASP A 366 36.97 10.78 -58.58
C ASP A 366 37.77 11.46 -57.45
N ASP A 367 38.24 10.68 -56.47
CA ASP A 367 39.65 10.72 -56.06
C ASP A 367 40.04 9.40 -55.34
N PRO A 368 41.20 8.78 -55.64
CA PRO A 368 41.57 7.46 -55.15
C PRO A 368 42.68 7.55 -54.10
N GLU A 369 42.38 7.65 -52.81
CA GLU A 369 43.34 7.38 -51.73
C GLU A 369 42.63 7.32 -50.37
N ALA A 370 41.91 6.22 -50.13
CA ALA A 370 41.59 5.76 -48.80
C ALA A 370 41.77 4.24 -48.81
N GLU A 371 42.66 3.75 -47.96
CA GLU A 371 42.89 2.32 -47.73
C GLU A 371 41.54 1.62 -47.58
N GLN A 372 41.15 0.86 -48.60
CA GLN A 372 40.07 -0.11 -48.48
C GLN A 372 40.58 -1.15 -47.48
N ILE A 373 40.24 -0.94 -46.21
CA ILE A 373 40.20 -2.03 -45.24
C ILE A 373 39.14 -2.97 -45.80
N GLU A 374 39.58 -3.96 -46.60
CA GLU A 374 38.77 -5.13 -46.92
C GLU A 374 38.46 -5.78 -45.57
N VAL A 375 37.31 -5.40 -44.99
CA VAL A 375 36.75 -6.08 -43.84
C VAL A 375 36.54 -7.52 -44.30
N SER A 376 37.40 -8.40 -43.80
CA SER A 376 37.39 -9.81 -44.19
C SER A 376 36.01 -10.38 -43.90
N PHE A 377 35.52 -11.30 -44.73
CA PHE A 377 34.29 -12.03 -44.44
C PHE A 377 34.32 -12.68 -43.04
N SER A 378 35.52 -13.03 -42.56
CA SER A 378 35.76 -13.47 -41.19
C SER A 378 35.43 -12.39 -40.16
N ASP A 379 35.79 -11.13 -40.39
CA ASP A 379 35.54 -10.02 -39.48
C ASP A 379 34.06 -9.63 -39.47
N MET A 380 33.39 -9.71 -40.62
CA MET A 380 31.94 -9.48 -40.72
C MET A 380 31.12 -10.59 -40.04
N LEU A 381 31.59 -11.84 -40.09
CA LEU A 381 30.99 -12.95 -39.34
C LEU A 381 31.25 -12.86 -37.85
N LEU A 382 32.45 -12.47 -37.42
CA LEU A 382 32.77 -12.23 -36.01
C LEU A 382 31.90 -11.11 -35.46
N GLN A 383 31.78 -10.00 -36.20
CA GLN A 383 30.92 -8.88 -35.81
C GLN A 383 29.45 -9.30 -35.71
N ALA A 384 28.92 -10.07 -36.66
CA ALA A 384 27.53 -10.56 -36.59
C ALA A 384 27.30 -11.52 -35.41
N VAL A 385 28.29 -12.35 -35.07
CA VAL A 385 28.22 -13.25 -33.90
C VAL A 385 28.33 -12.49 -32.59
N ASP A 386 29.18 -11.46 -32.54
CA ASP A 386 29.34 -10.60 -31.37
C ASP A 386 28.07 -9.77 -31.15
N GLU A 387 27.45 -9.23 -32.21
CA GLU A 387 26.15 -8.52 -32.14
C GLU A 387 25.02 -9.44 -31.65
N ASP A 388 24.94 -10.69 -32.14
CA ASP A 388 23.94 -11.68 -31.71
C ASP A 388 24.14 -12.11 -30.25
N LEU A 389 25.40 -12.25 -29.83
CA LEU A 389 25.76 -12.57 -28.44
C LEU A 389 25.42 -11.41 -27.49
N GLU A 390 25.70 -10.16 -27.88
CA GLU A 390 25.32 -8.97 -27.12
C GLU A 390 23.80 -8.85 -26.98
N GLN A 391 23.04 -9.07 -28.06
CA GLN A 391 21.58 -9.10 -28.01
C GLN A 391 21.06 -10.17 -27.05
N SER A 392 21.61 -11.39 -27.12
CA SER A 392 21.22 -12.49 -26.21
C SER A 392 21.49 -12.16 -24.74
N LEU A 393 22.64 -11.55 -24.43
CA LEU A 393 22.99 -11.12 -23.07
C LEU A 393 22.10 -9.97 -22.58
N GLN A 394 21.73 -9.04 -23.47
CA GLN A 394 20.80 -7.95 -23.14
C GLN A 394 19.39 -8.47 -22.88
N GLU A 395 18.89 -9.41 -23.67
CA GLU A 395 17.60 -10.06 -23.43
C GLU A 395 17.55 -10.77 -22.08
N GLU A 396 18.61 -11.50 -21.74
CA GLU A 396 18.71 -12.18 -20.45
C GLU A 396 18.74 -11.18 -19.28
N ALA A 397 19.49 -10.08 -19.42
CA ALA A 397 19.52 -9.02 -18.41
C ALA A 397 18.13 -8.37 -18.24
N ARG A 398 17.40 -8.13 -19.34
CA ARG A 398 16.01 -7.62 -19.31
C ARG A 398 15.05 -8.59 -18.63
N LEU A 399 15.22 -9.89 -18.86
CA LEU A 399 14.40 -10.93 -18.23
C LEU A 399 14.61 -10.95 -16.71
N ILE A 400 15.86 -10.93 -16.26
CA ILE A 400 16.21 -10.87 -14.83
C ILE A 400 15.65 -9.59 -14.19
N MET A 401 15.82 -8.45 -14.83
CA MET A 401 15.31 -7.17 -14.34
C MET A 401 13.77 -7.17 -14.26
N THR A 402 13.09 -7.77 -15.23
CA THR A 402 11.63 -7.95 -15.22
C THR A 402 11.18 -8.79 -14.04
N ILE A 403 11.85 -9.91 -13.76
CA ILE A 403 11.56 -10.77 -12.61
C ILE A 403 11.69 -9.98 -11.30
N ASN A 404 12.81 -9.28 -11.10
CA ASN A 404 13.02 -8.50 -9.89
C ASN A 404 11.99 -7.37 -9.77
N SER A 405 11.71 -6.66 -10.86
CA SER A 405 10.77 -5.54 -10.86
C SER A 405 9.34 -5.99 -10.57
N ALA A 406 8.90 -7.10 -11.15
CA ALA A 406 7.58 -7.68 -10.89
C ALA A 406 7.47 -8.18 -9.44
N PHE A 407 8.53 -8.83 -8.93
CA PHE A 407 8.59 -9.25 -7.52
C PHE A 407 8.49 -8.06 -6.57
N MET A 408 9.31 -7.04 -6.75
CA MET A 408 9.31 -5.84 -5.90
C MET A 408 7.99 -5.07 -5.99
N SER A 409 7.37 -5.01 -7.18
CA SER A 409 6.03 -4.44 -7.35
C SER A 409 4.97 -5.22 -6.57
N GLY A 410 5.03 -6.55 -6.58
CA GLY A 410 4.15 -7.41 -5.77
C GLY A 410 4.31 -7.18 -4.26
N GLU A 411 5.55 -7.07 -3.78
CA GLU A 411 5.83 -6.78 -2.36
C GLU A 411 5.32 -5.38 -1.96
N PHE A 412 5.44 -4.39 -2.84
CA PHE A 412 4.86 -3.08 -2.62
C PHE A 412 3.33 -3.13 -2.54
N VAL A 413 2.67 -3.82 -3.47
CA VAL A 413 1.19 -3.96 -3.48
C VAL A 413 0.71 -4.62 -2.19
N ARG A 414 1.39 -5.66 -1.71
CA ARG A 414 1.10 -6.29 -0.42
C ARG A 414 1.26 -5.32 0.76
N THR A 415 2.34 -4.54 0.75
CA THR A 415 2.57 -3.51 1.79
C THR A 415 1.47 -2.44 1.75
N LEU A 416 0.99 -2.07 0.57
CA LEU A 416 -0.10 -1.11 0.39
C LEU A 416 -1.44 -1.71 0.89
N GLU A 417 -1.70 -2.98 0.61
CA GLU A 417 -2.86 -3.73 1.13
C GLU A 417 -2.92 -3.67 2.66
N ASP A 418 -1.80 -4.00 3.32
CA ASP A 418 -1.67 -3.97 4.79
C ASP A 418 -1.89 -2.55 5.34
N LYS A 419 -1.34 -1.52 4.67
CA LYS A 419 -1.56 -0.12 5.05
C LYS A 419 -3.02 0.30 4.94
N ILE A 420 -3.72 -0.08 3.86
CA ILE A 420 -5.13 0.23 3.66
C ILE A 420 -5.99 -0.49 4.71
N ALA A 421 -5.70 -1.77 4.99
CA ALA A 421 -6.40 -2.55 6.00
C ALA A 421 -6.22 -1.96 7.42
N SER A 422 -4.99 -1.56 7.77
CA SER A 422 -4.68 -0.91 9.04
C SER A 422 -5.38 0.45 9.18
N PHE A 423 -5.38 1.25 8.12
CA PHE A 423 -6.09 2.54 8.11
C PHE A 423 -7.61 2.36 8.23
N SER A 424 -8.18 1.41 7.48
CA SER A 424 -9.61 1.11 7.50
C SER A 424 -10.07 0.65 8.89
N SER A 425 -9.34 -0.25 9.53
CA SER A 425 -9.69 -0.75 10.88
C SER A 425 -9.53 0.31 11.98
N THR A 426 -8.54 1.20 11.86
CA THR A 426 -8.30 2.26 12.84
C THR A 426 -9.31 3.39 12.73
N SER A 427 -9.61 3.80 11.48
CA SER A 427 -10.42 4.99 11.22
C SER A 427 -11.92 4.67 11.08
N PHE A 428 -12.26 3.45 10.63
CA PHE A 428 -13.63 3.02 10.33
C PHE A 428 -13.90 1.59 10.83
N PRO A 429 -13.90 1.36 12.15
CA PRO A 429 -14.07 0.02 12.72
C PRO A 429 -15.46 -0.58 12.46
N THR A 430 -16.46 0.26 12.15
CA THR A 430 -17.87 -0.15 11.99
C THR A 430 -18.32 -0.21 10.53
N ASP A 431 -17.53 0.35 9.60
CA ASP A 431 -17.89 0.40 8.18
C ASP A 431 -17.29 -0.79 7.41
N VAL A 432 -17.77 -0.98 6.18
CA VAL A 432 -17.22 -1.97 5.25
C VAL A 432 -15.74 -1.63 4.98
N PRO A 433 -14.81 -2.61 5.04
CA PRO A 433 -13.40 -2.35 4.78
C PRO A 433 -13.18 -1.73 3.40
N ILE A 434 -12.32 -0.71 3.33
CA ILE A 434 -12.01 0.02 2.08
C ILE A 434 -11.57 -0.92 0.96
N LEU A 435 -10.86 -2.00 1.30
CA LEU A 435 -10.41 -3.03 0.36
C LEU A 435 -11.57 -3.70 -0.40
N GLU A 436 -12.73 -3.87 0.23
CA GLU A 436 -13.92 -4.47 -0.40
C GLU A 436 -14.64 -3.48 -1.34
N CYS A 437 -14.36 -2.19 -1.21
CA CYS A 437 -14.94 -1.14 -2.05
C CYS A 437 -14.15 -0.86 -3.33
N LEU A 438 -13.00 -1.52 -3.53
CA LEU A 438 -12.16 -1.32 -4.71
C LEU A 438 -12.80 -1.96 -5.95
N PRO A 439 -12.72 -1.29 -7.13
CA PRO A 439 -13.28 -1.83 -8.36
C PRO A 439 -12.52 -3.07 -8.87
N THR A 440 -11.26 -3.21 -8.49
CA THR A 440 -10.45 -4.40 -8.72
C THR A 440 -9.83 -4.83 -7.38
N PRO A 441 -10.04 -6.08 -6.94
CA PRO A 441 -9.43 -6.58 -5.72
C PRO A 441 -7.90 -6.44 -5.79
N ILE A 442 -7.28 -5.89 -4.75
CA ILE A 442 -5.82 -5.78 -4.67
C ILE A 442 -5.14 -7.15 -4.76
N HIS A 443 -5.79 -8.18 -4.22
CA HIS A 443 -5.32 -9.56 -4.33
C HIS A 443 -5.10 -10.00 -5.79
N ASP A 444 -5.98 -9.62 -6.73
CA ASP A 444 -5.85 -9.98 -8.14
C ASP A 444 -4.60 -9.35 -8.77
N MET A 445 -4.20 -8.15 -8.32
CA MET A 445 -2.96 -7.51 -8.73
C MET A 445 -1.73 -8.23 -8.17
N SER A 446 -1.77 -8.62 -6.91
CA SER A 446 -0.72 -9.43 -6.28
C SER A 446 -0.54 -10.78 -7.00
N GLU A 447 -1.64 -11.42 -7.40
CA GLU A 447 -1.59 -12.65 -8.21
C GLU A 447 -1.04 -12.41 -9.61
N ALA A 448 -1.37 -11.30 -10.25
CA ALA A 448 -0.84 -10.96 -11.57
C ALA A 448 0.70 -10.81 -11.54
N PHE A 449 1.26 -10.09 -10.55
CA PHE A 449 2.71 -9.99 -10.40
C PHE A 449 3.37 -11.33 -10.10
N ARG A 450 2.75 -12.15 -9.23
CA ARG A 450 3.24 -13.51 -8.95
C ARG A 450 3.26 -14.39 -10.20
N SER A 451 2.22 -14.29 -11.03
CA SER A 451 2.12 -15.00 -12.32
C SER A 451 3.21 -14.56 -13.30
N ILE A 452 3.48 -13.25 -13.39
CA ILE A 452 4.59 -12.72 -14.20
C ILE A 452 5.92 -13.31 -13.73
N VAL A 453 6.23 -13.24 -12.43
CA VAL A 453 7.47 -13.82 -11.88
C VAL A 453 7.58 -15.30 -12.21
N ALA A 454 6.51 -16.08 -11.99
CA ALA A 454 6.51 -17.51 -12.30
C ALA A 454 6.77 -17.78 -13.79
N ASN A 455 6.09 -17.07 -14.70
CA ASN A 455 6.25 -17.25 -16.14
C ASN A 455 7.66 -16.91 -16.62
N GLU A 456 8.21 -15.79 -16.16
CA GLU A 456 9.57 -15.37 -16.55
C GLU A 456 10.65 -16.30 -15.98
N VAL A 457 10.47 -16.82 -14.75
CA VAL A 457 11.35 -17.86 -14.19
C VAL A 457 11.31 -19.13 -15.07
N GLN A 458 10.13 -19.55 -15.54
CA GLN A 458 10.01 -20.69 -16.46
C GLN A 458 10.73 -20.43 -17.80
N GLU A 459 10.73 -19.19 -18.27
CA GLU A 459 11.41 -18.78 -19.51
C GLU A 459 12.94 -18.76 -19.34
N VAL A 460 13.47 -18.29 -18.21
CA VAL A 460 14.92 -18.42 -17.88
C VAL A 460 15.36 -19.87 -17.97
N LEU A 461 14.57 -20.79 -17.42
CA LEU A 461 14.85 -22.23 -17.44
C LEU A 461 14.76 -22.84 -18.83
N SER A 462 13.79 -22.41 -19.65
CA SER A 462 13.60 -22.88 -21.02
C SER A 462 14.80 -22.54 -21.91
N ARG A 463 15.39 -21.36 -21.70
CA ARG A 463 16.55 -20.87 -22.47
C ARG A 463 17.85 -21.54 -22.07
N THR A 464 18.00 -21.93 -20.81
CA THR A 464 19.25 -22.46 -20.25
C THR A 464 19.22 -23.97 -20.01
N LEU A 465 18.76 -24.41 -18.83
CA LEU A 465 18.95 -25.76 -18.32
C LEU A 465 18.13 -26.80 -19.09
N ARG A 466 16.89 -26.48 -19.48
CA ARG A 466 15.97 -27.45 -20.10
C ARG A 466 16.45 -28.01 -21.44
N LYS A 467 17.27 -27.25 -22.18
CA LYS A 467 17.83 -27.70 -23.46
C LYS A 467 18.95 -28.72 -23.29
N ARG A 468 19.78 -28.56 -22.25
CA ARG A 468 21.02 -29.32 -22.07
C ARG A 468 20.88 -30.46 -21.07
N LEU A 469 20.28 -30.18 -19.91
CA LEU A 469 20.32 -31.07 -18.76
C LEU A 469 19.67 -32.45 -18.98
N PRO A 470 18.53 -32.57 -19.69
CA PRO A 470 17.93 -33.88 -19.97
C PRO A 470 18.88 -34.81 -20.73
N GLN A 471 19.61 -34.28 -21.72
CA GLN A 471 20.55 -35.05 -22.52
C GLN A 471 21.77 -35.49 -21.70
N VAL A 472 22.27 -34.59 -20.84
CA VAL A 472 23.37 -34.90 -19.92
C VAL A 472 22.96 -36.00 -18.95
N ILE A 473 21.77 -35.88 -18.33
CA ILE A 473 21.24 -36.88 -17.40
C ILE A 473 21.06 -38.23 -18.09
N GLN A 474 20.46 -38.26 -19.28
CA GLN A 474 20.28 -39.51 -20.04
C GLN A 474 21.62 -40.17 -20.39
N ARG A 475 22.60 -39.38 -20.83
CA ARG A 475 23.94 -39.88 -21.14
C ARG A 475 24.66 -40.42 -19.91
N GLN A 476 24.63 -39.68 -18.80
CA GLN A 476 25.22 -40.08 -17.52
C GLN A 476 24.55 -41.32 -16.95
N MET A 477 23.22 -41.39 -17.06
CA MET A 477 22.43 -42.56 -16.69
C MET A 477 22.85 -43.78 -17.53
N ALA A 478 23.12 -43.63 -18.83
CA ALA A 478 23.56 -44.73 -19.69
C ALA A 478 25.02 -45.16 -19.43
N GLU A 479 25.95 -44.21 -19.30
CA GLU A 479 27.39 -44.48 -19.27
C GLU A 479 27.93 -44.73 -17.84
N GLN A 480 27.52 -43.94 -16.85
CA GLN A 480 28.17 -43.90 -15.54
C GLN A 480 27.36 -44.54 -14.41
N PHE A 481 26.04 -44.48 -14.47
CA PHE A 481 25.22 -44.97 -13.36
C PHE A 481 25.15 -46.50 -13.39
N GLN A 482 25.55 -47.15 -12.30
CA GLN A 482 25.51 -48.60 -12.13
C GLN A 482 24.90 -48.93 -10.78
N TYR A 483 23.84 -49.74 -10.80
CA TYR A 483 23.10 -50.13 -9.59
C TYR A 483 23.20 -51.64 -9.29
N VAL A 484 24.09 -52.36 -9.97
CA VAL A 484 24.52 -53.69 -9.53
C VAL A 484 25.88 -53.53 -8.89
N LEU A 485 25.90 -53.46 -7.55
CA LEU A 485 27.09 -53.09 -6.79
C LEU A 485 27.65 -54.25 -5.98
N THR A 486 28.96 -54.30 -5.86
CA THR A 486 29.65 -55.08 -4.82
C THR A 486 29.81 -54.25 -3.54
N ALA A 487 30.00 -54.89 -2.39
CA ALA A 487 30.23 -54.20 -1.12
C ALA A 487 31.39 -53.19 -1.20
N SER A 488 32.49 -53.55 -1.87
CA SER A 488 33.62 -52.64 -2.08
C SER A 488 33.26 -51.38 -2.88
N GLN A 489 32.40 -51.50 -3.90
CA GLN A 489 31.97 -50.35 -4.71
C GLN A 489 31.00 -49.45 -3.94
N TYR A 490 30.12 -50.05 -3.13
CA TYR A 490 29.21 -49.32 -2.24
C TYR A 490 29.99 -48.46 -1.24
N ASP A 491 31.03 -49.02 -0.59
CA ASP A 491 31.89 -48.27 0.34
C ASP A 491 32.69 -47.15 -0.35
N VAL A 492 33.15 -47.41 -1.58
CA VAL A 492 33.85 -46.39 -2.40
C VAL A 492 32.92 -45.23 -2.74
N PHE A 493 31.68 -45.49 -3.16
CA PHE A 493 30.71 -44.42 -3.40
C PHE A 493 30.35 -43.66 -2.13
N GLY A 494 30.31 -44.34 -0.99
CA GLY A 494 30.08 -43.70 0.30
C GLY A 494 31.20 -42.77 0.77
N SER A 495 32.43 -42.94 0.27
CA SER A 495 33.61 -42.16 0.67
C SER A 495 34.08 -41.14 -0.38
N GLN A 496 34.01 -41.48 -1.66
CA GLN A 496 34.47 -40.64 -2.78
C GLN A 496 33.34 -39.86 -3.46
N GLY A 497 32.09 -40.16 -3.11
CA GLY A 497 30.89 -39.57 -3.71
C GLY A 497 30.47 -40.29 -4.99
N SER A 498 29.16 -40.36 -5.20
CA SER A 498 28.59 -41.14 -6.28
C SER A 498 28.52 -40.38 -7.62
N PRO A 499 28.25 -41.06 -8.75
CA PRO A 499 28.02 -40.40 -10.03
C PRO A 499 26.88 -39.37 -9.99
N LEU A 500 25.77 -39.68 -9.31
CA LEU A 500 24.64 -38.75 -9.16
C LEU A 500 25.02 -37.54 -8.31
N GLN A 501 25.76 -37.74 -7.22
CA GLN A 501 26.26 -36.63 -6.41
C GLN A 501 27.22 -35.71 -7.19
N ARG A 502 28.09 -36.28 -8.02
CA ARG A 502 28.99 -35.51 -8.89
C ARG A 502 28.23 -34.72 -9.96
N LEU A 503 27.20 -35.34 -10.55
CA LEU A 503 26.30 -34.66 -11.49
C LEU A 503 25.61 -33.47 -10.83
N LEU A 504 25.02 -33.65 -9.66
CA LEU A 504 24.36 -32.59 -8.90
C LEU A 504 25.34 -31.45 -8.57
N GLU A 505 26.55 -31.79 -8.13
CA GLU A 505 27.56 -30.81 -7.79
C GLU A 505 27.98 -29.98 -9.01
N GLN A 506 28.12 -30.60 -10.18
CA GLN A 506 28.53 -29.92 -11.42
C GLN A 506 27.40 -29.09 -12.04
N GLU A 507 26.21 -29.67 -12.15
CA GLU A 507 25.11 -29.09 -12.92
C GLU A 507 24.20 -28.17 -12.11
N VAL A 508 24.22 -28.26 -10.78
CA VAL A 508 23.43 -27.39 -9.88
C VAL A 508 24.36 -26.53 -9.02
N MET A 509 25.15 -27.12 -8.12
CA MET A 509 25.90 -26.36 -7.10
C MET A 509 27.06 -25.51 -7.65
N LYS A 510 27.71 -25.99 -8.72
CA LYS A 510 28.83 -25.31 -9.40
C LYS A 510 28.45 -24.72 -10.75
N ASN A 511 27.17 -24.74 -11.09
CA ASN A 511 26.70 -24.19 -12.35
C ASN A 511 26.97 -22.69 -12.41
N ARG A 512 27.66 -22.24 -13.46
CA ARG A 512 28.04 -20.84 -13.63
C ARG A 512 26.81 -19.94 -13.78
N GLU A 513 25.78 -20.39 -14.49
CA GLU A 513 24.56 -19.62 -14.75
C GLU A 513 23.74 -19.47 -13.47
N LEU A 514 23.51 -20.57 -12.73
CA LEU A 514 22.76 -20.49 -11.46
C LEU A 514 23.45 -19.59 -10.44
N ARG A 515 24.79 -19.59 -10.36
CA ARG A 515 25.55 -18.68 -9.50
C ARG A 515 25.48 -17.22 -9.96
N ARG A 516 25.30 -16.98 -11.25
CA ARG A 516 25.06 -15.63 -11.78
C ARG A 516 23.66 -15.17 -11.39
N TYR A 517 22.65 -16.04 -11.51
CA TYR A 517 21.29 -15.75 -11.09
C TYR A 517 21.15 -15.53 -9.59
N GLU A 518 21.88 -16.28 -8.77
CA GLU A 518 21.94 -16.08 -7.30
C GLU A 518 22.38 -14.64 -6.93
N ARG A 519 23.25 -14.03 -7.75
CA ARG A 519 23.74 -12.66 -7.53
C ARG A 519 22.87 -11.57 -8.17
N ALA A 520 22.03 -11.96 -9.13
CA ALA A 520 21.31 -11.01 -9.98
C ALA A 520 19.79 -10.97 -9.69
N LEU A 521 19.24 -12.03 -9.10
CA LEU A 521 17.84 -12.12 -8.71
C LEU A 521 17.66 -11.76 -7.23
N CYS A 522 16.47 -11.26 -6.90
CA CYS A 522 16.01 -11.22 -5.52
C CYS A 522 15.94 -12.64 -4.92
N ASN A 523 16.11 -12.75 -3.60
CA ASN A 523 16.16 -14.05 -2.90
C ASN A 523 14.96 -14.95 -3.18
N ALA A 524 13.73 -14.44 -3.09
CA ALA A 524 12.52 -15.25 -3.30
C ALA A 524 12.36 -15.74 -4.75
N PRO A 525 12.51 -14.90 -5.79
CA PRO A 525 12.56 -15.39 -7.18
C PRO A 525 13.71 -16.37 -7.48
N PHE A 526 14.87 -16.22 -6.83
CA PHE A 526 15.94 -17.20 -6.94
C PHE A 526 15.55 -18.54 -6.31
N GLU A 527 14.90 -18.53 -5.14
CA GLU A 527 14.35 -19.73 -4.52
C GLU A 527 13.27 -20.39 -5.40
N ASP A 528 12.38 -19.61 -6.05
CA ASP A 528 11.42 -20.09 -7.06
C ASP A 528 12.13 -20.79 -8.24
N LEU A 529 13.21 -20.18 -8.74
CA LEU A 529 14.03 -20.74 -9.81
C LEU A 529 14.62 -22.10 -9.40
N ILE A 530 15.24 -22.20 -8.22
CA ILE A 530 15.83 -23.46 -7.74
C ILE A 530 14.76 -24.53 -7.51
N GLU A 531 13.60 -24.16 -6.97
CA GLU A 531 12.47 -25.09 -6.81
C GLU A 531 12.06 -25.70 -8.16
N ALA A 532 11.93 -24.87 -9.20
CA ALA A 532 11.61 -25.33 -10.54
C ALA A 532 12.74 -26.17 -11.18
N VAL A 533 14.01 -25.80 -10.99
CA VAL A 533 15.17 -26.64 -11.42
C VAL A 533 15.12 -28.01 -10.78
N VAL A 534 14.83 -28.07 -9.48
CA VAL A 534 14.78 -29.31 -8.72
C VAL A 534 13.61 -30.18 -9.19
N GLN A 535 12.44 -29.59 -9.43
CA GLN A 535 11.28 -30.31 -9.97
C GLN A 535 11.57 -30.91 -11.35
N ASP A 536 12.24 -30.17 -12.23
CA ASP A 536 12.66 -30.68 -13.54
C ASP A 536 13.73 -31.77 -13.40
N LEU A 537 14.72 -31.57 -12.52
CA LEU A 537 15.79 -32.53 -12.26
C LEU A 537 15.26 -33.87 -11.76
N THR A 538 14.32 -33.87 -10.81
CA THR A 538 13.73 -35.12 -10.29
C THR A 538 12.92 -35.84 -11.36
N SER A 539 12.18 -35.10 -12.19
CA SER A 539 11.42 -35.63 -13.33
C SER A 539 12.32 -36.24 -14.41
N TRP A 540 13.43 -35.57 -14.77
CA TRP A 540 14.39 -36.09 -15.74
C TRP A 540 15.14 -37.32 -15.22
N LEU A 541 15.50 -37.33 -13.94
CA LEU A 541 16.14 -38.48 -13.30
C LEU A 541 15.20 -39.68 -13.28
N GLU A 542 13.94 -39.49 -12.89
CA GLU A 542 12.90 -40.52 -12.94
C GLU A 542 12.77 -41.09 -14.37
N SER A 543 12.61 -40.21 -15.35
CA SER A 543 12.42 -40.58 -16.75
C SER A 543 13.63 -41.36 -17.30
N ALA A 544 14.85 -40.92 -16.99
CA ALA A 544 16.07 -41.60 -17.41
C ALA A 544 16.24 -42.97 -16.73
N LEU A 545 15.89 -43.09 -15.45
CA LEU A 545 15.93 -44.35 -14.70
C LEU A 545 14.96 -45.37 -15.32
N LEU A 546 13.72 -44.96 -15.55
CA LEU A 546 12.67 -45.82 -16.13
C LEU A 546 12.93 -46.19 -17.59
N ALA A 547 13.50 -45.27 -18.38
CA ALA A 547 13.84 -45.53 -19.79
C ALA A 547 15.02 -46.50 -19.92
N SER A 548 16.05 -46.35 -19.07
CA SER A 548 17.25 -47.20 -19.12
C SER A 548 17.00 -48.62 -18.63
N ARG A 549 16.01 -48.83 -17.76
CA ARG A 549 15.64 -50.12 -17.14
C ARG A 549 16.85 -50.89 -16.60
N LYS A 550 17.84 -50.17 -16.05
CA LYS A 550 19.08 -50.78 -15.59
C LYS A 550 18.82 -51.77 -14.44
N PRO A 551 19.50 -52.93 -14.44
CA PRO A 551 19.39 -53.87 -13.35
C PRO A 551 19.90 -53.25 -12.04
N CYS A 552 19.24 -53.58 -10.93
CA CYS A 552 19.54 -53.09 -9.59
C CYS A 552 19.59 -54.28 -8.61
N ASN A 553 20.59 -54.33 -7.73
CA ASN A 553 20.61 -55.26 -6.60
C ASN A 553 20.31 -54.53 -5.28
N ASP A 554 20.20 -55.26 -4.16
CA ASP A 554 19.93 -54.69 -2.83
C ASP A 554 20.85 -53.51 -2.47
N LEU A 555 22.16 -53.67 -2.70
CA LEU A 555 23.14 -52.60 -2.43
C LEU A 555 22.97 -51.40 -3.35
N GLY A 556 22.60 -51.61 -4.62
CA GLY A 556 22.28 -50.53 -5.54
C GLY A 556 21.02 -49.76 -5.17
N ALA A 557 20.02 -50.45 -4.63
CA ALA A 557 18.78 -49.82 -4.16
C ALA A 557 19.03 -48.95 -2.92
N LEU A 558 19.83 -49.44 -1.97
CA LEU A 558 20.31 -48.65 -0.83
C LEU A 558 21.17 -47.47 -1.26
N GLN A 559 22.02 -47.66 -2.29
CA GLN A 559 22.83 -46.58 -2.82
C GLN A 559 21.95 -45.47 -3.43
N LEU A 560 20.94 -45.83 -4.22
CA LEU A 560 19.99 -44.85 -4.78
C LEU A 560 19.21 -44.12 -3.68
N GLU A 561 18.78 -44.82 -2.63
CA GLU A 561 18.13 -44.19 -1.46
C GLU A 561 19.02 -43.13 -0.82
N ARG A 562 20.28 -43.49 -0.57
CA ARG A 562 21.27 -42.57 -0.02
C ARG A 562 21.47 -41.36 -0.93
N GLU A 563 21.62 -41.57 -2.24
CA GLU A 563 21.83 -40.49 -3.20
C GLU A 563 20.65 -39.54 -3.31
N VAL A 564 19.42 -40.05 -3.35
CA VAL A 564 18.20 -39.20 -3.42
C VAL A 564 18.05 -38.39 -2.13
N THR A 565 18.37 -39.01 -0.98
CA THR A 565 18.35 -38.32 0.33
C THR A 565 19.43 -37.24 0.41
N ASP A 566 20.66 -37.56 0.00
CA ASP A 566 21.78 -36.62 -0.04
C ASP A 566 21.51 -35.49 -1.04
N MET A 567 20.88 -35.79 -2.18
CA MET A 567 20.48 -34.80 -3.18
C MET A 567 19.50 -33.79 -2.57
N LEU A 568 18.42 -34.25 -1.93
CA LEU A 568 17.46 -33.38 -1.23
C LEU A 568 18.16 -32.50 -0.21
N ALA A 569 18.98 -33.09 0.67
CA ALA A 569 19.70 -32.35 1.71
C ALA A 569 20.60 -31.25 1.12
N ARG A 570 21.25 -31.52 -0.02
CA ARG A 570 22.14 -30.56 -0.69
C ARG A 570 21.36 -29.43 -1.36
N VAL A 571 20.32 -29.72 -2.15
CA VAL A 571 19.56 -28.66 -2.82
C VAL A 571 18.76 -27.80 -1.83
N SER A 572 18.35 -28.37 -0.69
CA SER A 572 17.70 -27.60 0.38
C SER A 572 18.60 -26.51 0.99
N THR A 573 19.92 -26.59 0.83
CA THR A 573 20.82 -25.51 1.30
C THR A 573 20.70 -24.23 0.47
N LEU A 574 20.20 -24.32 -0.77
CA LEU A 574 19.99 -23.19 -1.67
C LEU A 574 18.62 -22.51 -1.46
N VAL A 575 17.71 -23.17 -0.74
CA VAL A 575 16.32 -22.73 -0.56
C VAL A 575 15.92 -22.82 0.91
N PRO A 576 16.48 -21.96 1.78
CA PRO A 576 16.26 -22.04 3.23
C PRO A 576 14.82 -21.75 3.66
N GLN A 577 14.05 -20.99 2.89
CA GLN A 577 12.68 -20.58 3.28
C GLN A 577 11.58 -21.53 2.77
N LYS A 578 11.92 -22.53 1.96
CA LYS A 578 10.93 -23.47 1.40
C LYS A 578 11.32 -24.94 1.54
N SER A 579 10.30 -25.80 1.49
CA SER A 579 10.48 -27.25 1.52
C SER A 579 10.41 -27.85 0.12
N LEU A 580 11.53 -28.41 -0.34
CA LEU A 580 11.61 -29.12 -1.63
C LEU A 580 11.08 -30.57 -1.59
N ARG A 581 10.58 -31.05 -0.45
CA ARG A 581 10.15 -32.46 -0.29
C ARG A 581 9.12 -32.91 -1.33
N ALA A 582 8.17 -32.05 -1.68
CA ALA A 582 7.12 -32.38 -2.64
C ALA A 582 7.68 -32.79 -4.01
N ALA A 583 8.75 -32.11 -4.48
CA ALA A 583 9.41 -32.41 -5.75
C ALA A 583 10.11 -33.78 -5.75
N PHE A 584 10.42 -34.34 -4.57
CA PHE A 584 11.11 -35.63 -4.41
C PHE A 584 10.16 -36.79 -4.10
N THR A 585 8.90 -36.54 -3.76
CA THR A 585 7.94 -37.57 -3.33
C THR A 585 7.94 -38.77 -4.28
N ARG A 586 7.86 -38.53 -5.58
CA ARG A 586 7.85 -39.58 -6.61
C ARG A 586 9.14 -40.40 -6.62
N LEU A 587 10.30 -39.77 -6.52
CA LEU A 587 11.58 -40.47 -6.45
C LEU A 587 11.69 -41.31 -5.18
N PHE A 588 11.20 -40.82 -4.04
CA PHE A 588 11.16 -41.63 -2.81
C PHE A 588 10.24 -42.84 -2.94
N GLN A 589 9.10 -42.72 -3.64
CA GLN A 589 8.25 -43.88 -3.93
C GLN A 589 8.94 -44.90 -4.84
N ILE A 590 9.72 -44.44 -5.82
CA ILE A 590 10.54 -45.31 -6.68
C ILE A 590 11.60 -46.04 -5.85
N VAL A 591 12.32 -45.31 -5.00
CA VAL A 591 13.33 -45.85 -4.08
C VAL A 591 12.71 -46.87 -3.13
N LEU A 592 11.51 -46.60 -2.59
CA LEU A 592 10.79 -47.51 -1.70
C LEU A 592 10.52 -48.85 -2.39
N ILE A 593 9.99 -48.84 -3.62
CA ILE A 593 9.73 -50.06 -4.40
C ILE A 593 11.03 -50.82 -4.65
N LEU A 594 12.08 -50.11 -5.05
CA LEU A 594 13.39 -50.71 -5.33
C LEU A 594 14.07 -51.26 -4.07
N ASN A 595 13.71 -50.84 -2.86
CA ASN A 595 14.25 -51.35 -1.60
C ASN A 595 13.38 -52.44 -0.94
N LEU A 596 12.30 -52.89 -1.59
CA LEU A 596 11.50 -53.99 -1.04
C LEU A 596 12.34 -55.28 -0.90
N LEU A 597 12.10 -56.04 0.16
CA LEU A 597 12.72 -57.36 0.35
C LEU A 597 12.09 -58.45 -0.52
N GLN A 598 10.78 -58.32 -0.82
CA GLN A 598 10.02 -59.24 -1.66
C GLN A 598 9.02 -58.48 -2.52
N PRO A 599 8.71 -58.95 -3.75
CA PRO A 599 7.75 -58.28 -4.63
C PRO A 599 6.36 -58.09 -4.03
N THR A 600 5.92 -59.01 -3.16
CA THR A 600 4.59 -58.97 -2.53
C THR A 600 4.45 -57.89 -1.46
N HIS A 601 5.55 -57.39 -0.89
CA HIS A 601 5.51 -56.31 0.12
C HIS A 601 5.00 -54.98 -0.44
N VAL A 602 4.95 -54.82 -1.77
CA VAL A 602 4.33 -53.65 -2.40
C VAL A 602 2.84 -53.51 -2.03
N LEU A 603 2.17 -54.61 -1.66
CA LEU A 603 0.76 -54.60 -1.25
C LEU A 603 0.53 -53.80 0.03
N ASP A 604 1.51 -53.77 0.93
CA ASP A 604 1.42 -53.07 2.22
C ASP A 604 1.46 -51.54 2.01
N TYR A 605 2.08 -51.08 0.92
CA TYR A 605 2.23 -49.67 0.56
C TYR A 605 1.38 -49.26 -0.65
N LEU A 606 0.53 -50.16 -1.14
CA LEU A 606 -0.17 -50.01 -2.41
C LEU A 606 -0.99 -48.72 -2.49
N ALA A 607 -1.66 -48.33 -1.40
CA ALA A 607 -2.47 -47.12 -1.36
C ALA A 607 -1.64 -45.85 -1.62
N SER A 608 -0.50 -45.70 -0.91
CA SER A 608 0.38 -44.53 -1.03
C SER A 608 1.15 -44.53 -2.37
N VAL A 609 1.63 -45.68 -2.80
CA VAL A 609 2.40 -45.80 -4.06
C VAL A 609 1.51 -45.50 -5.27
N ARG A 610 0.23 -45.88 -5.24
CA ARG A 610 -0.71 -45.73 -6.37
C ARG A 610 -1.26 -44.32 -6.55
N GLU A 611 -1.10 -43.45 -5.55
CA GLU A 611 -1.39 -42.01 -5.70
C GLU A 611 -0.42 -41.37 -6.70
N GLU A 612 0.83 -41.84 -6.73
CA GLU A 612 1.90 -41.26 -7.54
C GLU A 612 2.30 -42.11 -8.75
N LEU A 613 2.30 -43.45 -8.64
CA LEU A 613 2.89 -44.34 -9.65
C LEU A 613 1.87 -45.23 -10.36
N SER A 614 2.04 -45.40 -11.67
CA SER A 614 1.22 -46.29 -12.49
C SER A 614 1.55 -47.78 -12.23
N MET A 615 0.61 -48.68 -12.51
CA MET A 615 0.84 -50.13 -12.36
C MET A 615 1.98 -50.62 -13.26
N GLU A 616 2.11 -50.06 -14.48
CA GLU A 616 3.18 -50.39 -15.42
C GLU A 616 4.54 -49.92 -14.92
N THR A 617 4.58 -48.75 -14.27
CA THR A 617 5.79 -48.21 -13.64
C THR A 617 6.22 -49.11 -12.49
N ILE A 618 5.30 -49.50 -11.60
CA ILE A 618 5.60 -50.39 -10.47
C ILE A 618 6.13 -51.75 -10.97
N GLU A 619 5.48 -52.33 -11.98
CA GLU A 619 5.92 -53.58 -12.59
C GLU A 619 7.33 -53.47 -13.18
N THR A 620 7.62 -52.36 -13.87
CA THR A 620 8.94 -52.08 -14.44
C THR A 620 10.00 -52.00 -13.34
N LEU A 621 9.73 -51.29 -12.24
CA LEU A 621 10.65 -51.16 -11.11
C LEU A 621 10.90 -52.51 -10.41
N LEU A 622 9.86 -53.31 -10.19
CA LEU A 622 10.02 -54.66 -9.63
C LEU A 622 10.86 -55.57 -10.53
N ARG A 623 10.74 -55.44 -11.86
CA ARG A 623 11.55 -56.19 -12.84
C ARG A 623 13.00 -55.70 -12.92
N MET A 624 13.29 -54.46 -12.53
CA MET A 624 14.67 -53.96 -12.49
C MET A 624 15.50 -54.63 -11.39
N ARG A 625 14.87 -55.18 -10.34
CA ARG A 625 15.57 -55.88 -9.26
C ARG A 625 16.03 -57.27 -9.70
N VAL A 626 17.34 -57.49 -9.75
CA VAL A 626 17.93 -58.77 -10.19
C VAL A 626 17.65 -59.92 -9.22
N ASP A 627 17.42 -59.58 -7.95
CA ASP A 627 17.15 -60.54 -6.87
C ASP A 627 15.72 -61.11 -6.95
N PHE A 628 14.84 -60.47 -7.72
CA PHE A 628 13.44 -60.86 -7.85
C PHE A 628 13.22 -61.81 -9.02
N LYS A 629 12.65 -62.99 -8.72
CA LYS A 629 12.25 -63.94 -9.75
C LYS A 629 11.04 -63.41 -10.55
N PRO A 630 11.01 -63.56 -11.89
CA PRO A 630 9.92 -63.04 -12.72
C PRO A 630 8.55 -63.62 -12.33
N GLU A 631 8.49 -64.87 -11.90
CA GLU A 631 7.27 -65.51 -11.40
C GLU A 631 6.73 -64.87 -10.11
N SER A 632 7.64 -64.39 -9.24
CA SER A 632 7.27 -63.73 -7.99
C SER A 632 6.75 -62.31 -8.25
N VAL A 633 7.34 -61.62 -9.23
CA VAL A 633 6.84 -60.32 -9.70
C VAL A 633 5.46 -60.47 -10.33
N ALA A 634 5.26 -61.45 -11.23
CA ALA A 634 3.94 -61.71 -11.84
C ALA A 634 2.86 -62.02 -10.79
N ARG A 635 3.20 -62.82 -9.76
CA ARG A 635 2.29 -63.12 -8.64
C ARG A 635 1.92 -61.86 -7.84
N ALA A 636 2.90 -61.00 -7.56
CA ALA A 636 2.65 -59.73 -6.86
C ALA A 636 1.74 -58.82 -7.70
N MET A 637 1.98 -58.70 -9.01
CA MET A 637 1.14 -57.91 -9.91
C MET A 637 -0.30 -58.42 -9.97
N ASP A 638 -0.52 -59.74 -10.06
CA ASP A 638 -1.86 -60.33 -10.03
C ASP A 638 -2.61 -60.01 -8.72
N GLN A 639 -1.89 -60.05 -7.59
CA GLN A 639 -2.45 -59.71 -6.28
C GLN A 639 -2.76 -58.21 -6.18
N MET A 640 -1.90 -57.35 -6.72
CA MET A 640 -2.13 -55.91 -6.77
C MET A 640 -3.34 -55.56 -7.63
N ILE A 641 -3.49 -56.15 -8.82
CA ILE A 641 -4.65 -55.91 -9.70
C ILE A 641 -5.95 -56.31 -8.99
N LYS A 642 -5.96 -57.43 -8.28
CA LYS A 642 -7.10 -57.87 -7.47
C LYS A 642 -7.38 -56.92 -6.31
N ALA A 643 -6.34 -56.41 -5.64
CA ALA A 643 -6.46 -55.46 -4.54
C ALA A 643 -6.96 -54.08 -5.01
N ASP A 644 -6.44 -53.57 -6.14
CA ASP A 644 -6.87 -52.29 -6.76
C ASP A 644 -8.33 -52.36 -7.23
N ALA A 645 -8.73 -53.48 -7.86
CA ALA A 645 -10.12 -53.72 -8.25
C ALA A 645 -11.07 -53.81 -7.05
N LYS A 646 -10.62 -54.44 -5.96
CA LYS A 646 -11.37 -54.51 -4.69
C LYS A 646 -11.48 -53.13 -4.03
N ALA A 647 -10.43 -52.31 -4.08
CA ALA A 647 -10.44 -50.95 -3.55
C ALA A 647 -11.34 -50.00 -4.35
N LYS A 648 -11.34 -50.08 -5.68
CA LYS A 648 -12.25 -49.30 -6.55
C LYS A 648 -13.72 -49.66 -6.32
N THR A 649 -14.04 -50.94 -6.21
CA THR A 649 -15.41 -51.39 -5.93
C THR A 649 -15.90 -51.04 -4.51
N LEU A 650 -14.99 -50.88 -3.54
CA LEU A 650 -15.30 -50.35 -2.20
C LEU A 650 -15.54 -48.82 -2.22
N ARG A 651 -14.74 -48.06 -2.97
CA ARG A 651 -14.93 -46.61 -3.16
C ARG A 651 -16.25 -46.29 -3.88
N GLU A 652 -16.60 -47.05 -4.92
CA GLU A 652 -17.87 -46.90 -5.66
C GLU A 652 -19.12 -47.26 -4.83
N ARG A 653 -18.96 -48.05 -3.75
CA ARG A 653 -20.05 -48.43 -2.84
C ARG A 653 -20.21 -47.48 -1.64
N GLY A 654 -19.46 -46.37 -1.59
CA GLY A 654 -19.61 -45.35 -0.55
C GLY A 654 -19.26 -45.82 0.86
N VAL A 655 -18.45 -46.88 1.00
CA VAL A 655 -17.99 -47.35 2.32
C VAL A 655 -16.53 -46.94 2.48
N SER A 656 -16.28 -45.70 2.90
CA SER A 656 -15.00 -45.30 3.48
C SER A 656 -15.11 -45.41 5.00
N SER A 657 -14.32 -46.31 5.59
CA SER A 657 -13.90 -46.21 7.00
C SER A 657 -12.74 -45.25 7.11
#